data_AF-A0A914BDQ6-F1
#
_entry.id   AF-A0A914BDQ6-F1
#
_cell.length_a   1.000
_cell.length_b   1.000
_cell.length_c   1.000
_cell.angle_alpha   90.00
_cell.angle_beta   90.00
_cell.angle_gamma   90.00
#
_symmetry.space_group_name_H-M   'P 1'
#
loop_
_entity.id
_entity.type
_entity.pdbx_description
1 polymer ?
#
loop_
_entity_poly.entity_id
_entity_poly.type
_entity_poly.pdbx_seq_one_letter_code
_entity_poly.pdbx_strand_id
1 'polypeptide(L)'
;MIKFEPLVALNIHRQNCRGQQTADQRKRERGEKNLLKKYTTVLFTLTMRLSAMPSDAGYGEQEQDANTALLELDKGLRSLKVGEQCEAIVRFPRLFEKYPFPILINSAFLKLADVFRDGSNFLRLCVVKVAQQSRLHLDKILNVDEFVRRIFFVIHSNDPVARAITLRVLGSIAGIIAEKKNVHHSIHNGLDSHDRVELESAIYAASCFSAESRTFASGICHKLAELIQGLSIPAEIKLKLIPIFKHMHHDTPSAAFARQLCLDLLPSYPAKSFLTITLRTLSQLAAASLVHIPDQVGLLLGYLCHDPRIAVQMTCVQDLCLLARKAPHMWTGDNLSTLTQQCQGRESTTLLANRLRILAILFATPALLLQEQVEAIATLCSTLSHHWDVSVAATAIQIRTLLAKWGNAGPGFHDNRESLVLSYMAIASAAQNVVIQCLAEETRTSVQALKVVLGCVRDLSERCPEALPALINTLTTALTSTSGESSLALCQCLVSLGESRPEDLFTHHLPILQQLYADALHQEQAQGDGRNNSVKHDMLVGLAMLLLLADRKGRSCQSISQNIQRLVDHYPWPAYRIAHQATRLNCHETAAEIFVKLATQVASEHYYYWLCGLEQFCLGETCLADITEKPDNLMPCLAKALQHYEKGLSNLKAASTPSHPLLFHCDYMRLRADMLHSCLLLLSCLATIRTCPPPAIAPAVALTMGQELLRCGHMATEMQQCATQVQQLSVRYARLYQTSFDADPDSLSKIKLIQQQCLLLGHAIDCLILNNPAYSGSKQWNLLGSCNAVEGSTGTNKQQAKKQLQLTDAILKDLQNVLAQTDGQSISHQHVNCLIEACAGMMRLPFGFPRYFFQALQSTSIKLALSPTARNPNEPVSLATDTHLAMKVEGVIQHGSKPGLFRKVSKVKLVVTSSCATAKTTAVGKSSESDGGTSEGTWSVEPHHDYFSIQILLSLPVVGTHTINVEASVVDSDGSCWQTGPKLSLLVKTYEEFSLQQRQQQQQQQQATGTR
;
A
#
# COMPACT_ATOMS: atom_id res chain seq x y z
N MET A 1 22.70 -94.09 -26.60
CA MET A 1 22.12 -93.20 -25.58
C MET A 1 22.44 -91.76 -25.97
N ILE A 2 21.41 -90.99 -26.30
CA ILE A 2 21.49 -89.61 -26.80
C ILE A 2 20.98 -88.68 -25.69
N LYS A 3 21.49 -87.43 -25.68
CA LYS A 3 21.03 -86.22 -24.96
C LYS A 3 21.64 -86.07 -23.56
N PHE A 4 22.04 -84.89 -23.09
CA PHE A 4 21.54 -83.51 -23.24
C PHE A 4 22.69 -82.50 -22.98
N GLU A 5 22.74 -81.36 -23.69
CA GLU A 5 23.03 -80.00 -23.15
C GLU A 5 23.22 -78.96 -24.28
N PRO A 6 22.25 -78.03 -24.50
CA PRO A 6 22.62 -76.68 -24.96
C PRO A 6 21.76 -75.53 -24.37
N LEU A 7 21.20 -75.66 -23.17
CA LEU A 7 20.27 -74.66 -22.59
C LEU A 7 20.90 -73.68 -21.59
N VAL A 8 22.10 -73.94 -21.06
CA VAL A 8 22.72 -73.10 -20.03
C VAL A 8 23.56 -71.94 -20.61
N ALA A 9 24.24 -72.15 -21.75
CA ALA A 9 25.07 -71.12 -22.36
C ALA A 9 24.28 -69.94 -22.97
N LEU A 10 23.06 -70.19 -23.48
CA LEU A 10 22.20 -69.17 -24.08
C LEU A 10 21.53 -68.24 -23.05
N ASN A 11 21.33 -68.71 -21.81
CA ASN A 11 20.74 -67.90 -20.74
C ASN A 11 21.75 -66.92 -20.11
N ILE A 12 23.02 -67.31 -20.01
CA ILE A 12 24.08 -66.46 -19.46
C ILE A 12 24.43 -65.31 -20.44
N HIS A 13 24.39 -65.57 -21.75
CA HIS A 13 24.60 -64.53 -22.75
C HIS A 13 23.42 -63.53 -22.82
N ARG A 14 22.17 -63.99 -22.69
CA ARG A 14 20.99 -63.11 -22.59
C ARG A 14 20.93 -62.28 -21.31
N GLN A 15 21.41 -62.80 -20.18
CA GLN A 15 21.49 -62.04 -18.93
C GLN A 15 22.58 -60.96 -18.98
N ASN A 16 23.74 -61.23 -19.58
CA ASN A 16 24.80 -60.24 -19.74
C ASN A 16 24.43 -59.12 -20.74
N CYS A 17 23.73 -59.44 -21.85
CA CYS A 17 23.23 -58.41 -22.76
C CYS A 17 22.10 -57.55 -22.14
N ARG A 18 21.22 -58.11 -21.31
CA ARG A 18 20.22 -57.34 -20.54
C ARG A 18 20.85 -56.48 -19.45
N GLY A 19 21.92 -56.96 -18.80
CA GLY A 19 22.70 -56.20 -17.81
C GLY A 19 23.45 -55.01 -18.42
N GLN A 20 24.01 -55.17 -19.63
CA GLN A 20 24.67 -54.08 -20.35
C GLN A 20 23.67 -53.05 -20.92
N GLN A 21 22.53 -53.48 -21.47
CA GLN A 21 21.48 -52.55 -21.93
C GLN A 21 20.88 -51.73 -20.78
N THR A 22 20.64 -52.33 -19.60
CA THR A 22 20.14 -51.61 -18.42
C THR A 22 21.19 -50.69 -17.78
N ALA A 23 22.48 -51.02 -17.87
CA ALA A 23 23.57 -50.16 -17.41
C ALA A 23 23.79 -48.95 -18.33
N ASP A 24 23.68 -49.13 -19.65
CA ASP A 24 23.77 -48.03 -20.63
C ASP A 24 22.53 -47.12 -20.60
N GLN A 25 21.35 -47.68 -20.36
CA GLN A 25 20.13 -46.90 -20.15
C GLN A 25 20.19 -46.09 -18.85
N ARG A 26 20.72 -46.66 -17.75
CA ARG A 26 20.99 -45.92 -16.50
C ARG A 26 22.08 -44.86 -16.63
N LYS A 27 23.10 -45.08 -17.48
CA LYS A 27 24.13 -44.08 -17.81
C LYS A 27 23.56 -42.93 -18.66
N ARG A 28 22.71 -43.22 -19.64
CA ARG A 28 21.98 -42.20 -20.43
C ARG A 28 21.01 -41.40 -19.57
N GLU A 29 20.23 -42.05 -18.70
CA GLU A 29 19.35 -41.39 -17.73
C GLU A 29 20.11 -40.52 -16.72
N ARG A 30 21.30 -40.95 -16.25
CA ARG A 30 22.18 -40.12 -15.42
C ARG A 30 22.76 -38.94 -16.21
N GLY A 31 23.10 -39.14 -17.48
CA GLY A 31 23.57 -38.10 -18.39
C GLY A 31 22.51 -37.02 -18.64
N GLU A 32 21.27 -37.42 -18.92
CA GLU A 32 20.13 -36.53 -19.15
C GLU A 32 19.66 -35.81 -17.88
N LYS A 33 19.60 -36.51 -16.74
CA LYS A 33 19.32 -35.88 -15.43
C LYS A 33 20.40 -34.87 -15.06
N ASN A 34 21.68 -35.17 -15.33
CA ASN A 34 22.78 -34.24 -15.11
C ASN A 34 22.77 -33.07 -16.11
N LEU A 35 22.32 -33.27 -17.34
CA LEU A 35 22.11 -32.19 -18.32
C LEU A 35 21.00 -31.26 -17.84
N LEU A 36 19.82 -31.78 -17.49
CA LEU A 36 18.70 -30.97 -17.01
C LEU A 36 19.06 -30.23 -15.72
N LYS A 37 19.75 -30.88 -14.77
CA LYS A 37 20.29 -30.22 -13.56
C LYS A 37 21.31 -29.14 -13.92
N LYS A 38 22.28 -29.42 -14.81
CA LYS A 38 23.28 -28.42 -15.23
C LYS A 38 22.65 -27.24 -15.96
N TYR A 39 21.69 -27.46 -16.85
CA TYR A 39 20.94 -26.38 -17.51
C TYR A 39 20.12 -25.58 -16.51
N THR A 40 19.45 -26.24 -15.56
CA THR A 40 18.68 -25.56 -14.52
C THR A 40 19.59 -24.76 -13.59
N THR A 41 20.74 -25.30 -13.19
CA THR A 41 21.72 -24.60 -12.35
C THR A 41 22.35 -23.44 -13.10
N VAL A 42 22.85 -23.62 -14.33
CA VAL A 42 23.47 -22.56 -15.14
C VAL A 42 22.49 -21.43 -15.46
N LEU A 43 21.23 -21.75 -15.82
CA LEU A 43 20.19 -20.72 -15.96
C LEU A 43 19.86 -20.07 -14.63
N PHE A 44 19.78 -20.81 -13.51
CA PHE A 44 19.51 -20.22 -12.20
C PHE A 44 20.62 -19.25 -11.79
N THR A 45 21.89 -19.54 -12.08
CA THR A 45 23.01 -18.62 -11.86
C THR A 45 22.96 -17.40 -12.78
N LEU A 46 22.55 -17.56 -14.05
CA LEU A 46 22.35 -16.44 -14.99
C LEU A 46 21.16 -15.55 -14.61
N THR A 47 20.05 -16.16 -14.19
CA THR A 47 18.84 -15.47 -13.72
C THR A 47 19.14 -14.71 -12.43
N MET A 48 19.84 -15.34 -11.47
CA MET A 48 20.29 -14.69 -10.23
C MET A 48 21.28 -13.56 -10.48
N ARG A 49 22.24 -13.72 -11.41
CA ARG A 49 23.19 -12.64 -11.75
C ARG A 49 22.53 -11.46 -12.47
N LEU A 50 21.45 -11.68 -13.22
CA LEU A 50 20.71 -10.60 -13.90
C LEU A 50 19.59 -10.00 -13.02
N SER A 51 19.04 -10.74 -12.06
CA SER A 51 18.09 -10.23 -11.07
C SER A 51 18.77 -9.55 -9.86
N ALA A 52 20.07 -9.72 -9.68
CA ALA A 52 20.86 -9.13 -8.59
C ALA A 52 21.51 -7.78 -8.94
N MET A 53 21.27 -7.24 -10.14
CA MET A 53 21.56 -5.82 -10.39
C MET A 53 20.44 -5.01 -9.72
N PRO A 54 20.75 -4.12 -8.77
CA PRO A 54 19.74 -3.32 -8.09
C PRO A 54 18.89 -2.60 -9.13
N SER A 55 17.59 -2.45 -8.84
CA SER A 55 16.74 -1.51 -9.54
C SER A 55 17.43 -0.16 -9.52
N ASP A 56 18.03 0.22 -10.63
CA ASP A 56 18.69 1.52 -10.79
C ASP A 56 17.57 2.55 -10.88
N ALA A 57 17.07 2.92 -9.70
CA ALA A 57 16.16 4.02 -9.54
C ALA A 57 16.97 5.29 -9.82
N GLY A 58 16.88 5.75 -11.07
CA GLY A 58 17.08 7.15 -11.41
C GLY A 58 18.53 7.56 -11.67
N TYR A 59 19.07 7.15 -12.81
CA TYR A 59 19.97 8.02 -13.59
C TYR A 59 19.70 7.86 -15.08
N GLY A 60 19.07 8.87 -15.68
CA GLY A 60 19.37 9.34 -17.04
C GLY A 60 19.28 8.40 -18.24
N GLU A 61 18.65 7.22 -18.19
CA GLU A 61 18.30 6.52 -19.43
C GLU A 61 17.31 7.39 -20.21
N GLN A 62 17.76 7.97 -21.33
CA GLN A 62 16.85 8.51 -22.35
C GLN A 62 15.75 7.47 -22.57
N GLU A 63 14.47 7.85 -22.41
CA GLU A 63 13.34 6.95 -22.60
C GLU A 63 13.37 6.39 -24.03
N GLN A 64 14.02 5.24 -24.20
CA GLN A 64 14.05 4.52 -25.46
C GLN A 64 12.60 4.18 -25.84
N ASP A 65 12.22 4.44 -27.09
CA ASP A 65 10.87 4.12 -27.55
C ASP A 65 10.61 2.60 -27.48
N ALA A 66 9.41 2.21 -27.06
CA ALA A 66 9.01 0.81 -26.85
C ALA A 66 9.17 -0.02 -28.14
N ASN A 67 8.84 0.57 -29.30
CA ASN A 67 8.98 -0.11 -30.58
C ASN A 67 10.46 -0.34 -30.94
N THR A 68 11.31 0.64 -30.65
CA THR A 68 12.76 0.54 -30.88
C THR A 68 13.36 -0.59 -30.04
N ALA A 69 12.98 -0.66 -28.76
CA ALA A 69 13.42 -1.73 -27.85
C ALA A 69 12.95 -3.13 -28.34
N LEU A 70 11.71 -3.26 -28.81
CA LEU A 70 11.21 -4.52 -29.36
C LEU A 70 11.91 -4.92 -30.68
N LEU A 71 12.25 -3.94 -31.53
CA LEU A 71 12.99 -4.19 -32.77
C LEU A 71 14.41 -4.70 -32.51
N GLU A 72 15.10 -4.15 -31.50
CA GLU A 72 16.42 -4.62 -31.07
C GLU A 72 16.37 -6.08 -30.58
N LEU A 73 15.38 -6.41 -29.75
CA LEU A 73 15.19 -7.79 -29.28
C LEU A 73 14.83 -8.74 -30.42
N ASP A 74 13.99 -8.34 -31.37
CA ASP A 74 13.67 -9.14 -32.56
C ASP A 74 14.92 -9.43 -33.41
N LYS A 75 15.81 -8.44 -33.56
CA LYS A 75 17.10 -8.64 -34.23
C LYS A 75 17.93 -9.71 -33.51
N GLY A 76 17.97 -9.69 -32.18
CA GLY A 76 18.63 -10.71 -31.36
C GLY A 76 18.00 -12.11 -31.51
N LEU A 77 16.66 -12.21 -31.57
CA LEU A 77 15.96 -13.47 -31.81
C LEU A 77 16.28 -14.10 -33.17
N ARG A 78 16.53 -13.27 -34.19
CA ARG A 78 16.90 -13.71 -35.55
C ARG A 78 18.39 -14.02 -35.72
N SER A 79 19.20 -13.85 -34.68
CA SER A 79 20.63 -14.18 -34.75
C SER A 79 20.85 -15.67 -34.99
N LEU A 80 21.91 -16.02 -35.72
CA LEU A 80 22.36 -17.40 -35.91
C LEU A 80 23.01 -17.97 -34.63
N LYS A 81 23.39 -17.13 -33.67
CA LYS A 81 24.03 -17.56 -32.42
C LYS A 81 22.98 -17.79 -31.34
N VAL A 82 22.90 -19.03 -30.85
CA VAL A 82 21.99 -19.43 -29.76
C VAL A 82 22.19 -18.60 -28.49
N GLY A 83 23.42 -18.12 -28.23
CA GLY A 83 23.71 -17.23 -27.10
C GLY A 83 23.00 -15.88 -27.20
N GLU A 84 23.05 -15.23 -28.37
CA GLU A 84 22.37 -13.94 -28.62
C GLU A 84 20.85 -14.10 -28.61
N GLN A 85 20.34 -15.22 -29.16
CA GLN A 85 18.91 -15.56 -29.08
C GLN A 85 18.45 -15.73 -27.63
N CYS A 86 19.22 -16.47 -26.81
CA CYS A 86 18.92 -16.66 -25.40
C CYS A 86 18.95 -15.34 -24.63
N GLU A 87 19.96 -14.51 -24.88
CA GLU A 87 20.09 -13.18 -24.27
C GLU A 87 18.89 -12.28 -24.61
N ALA A 88 18.45 -12.29 -25.86
CA ALA A 88 17.25 -11.57 -26.27
C ALA A 88 16.00 -12.09 -25.55
N ILE A 89 15.81 -13.42 -25.46
CA ILE A 89 14.65 -14.03 -24.77
C ILE A 89 14.59 -13.59 -23.30
N VAL A 90 15.70 -13.65 -22.56
CA VAL A 90 15.69 -13.34 -21.11
C VAL A 90 15.51 -11.84 -20.81
N ARG A 91 15.61 -10.95 -21.81
CA ARG A 91 15.35 -9.51 -21.66
C ARG A 91 13.86 -9.14 -21.81
N PHE A 92 13.01 -10.00 -22.36
CA PHE A 92 11.57 -9.73 -22.53
C PHE A 92 10.82 -9.42 -21.22
N PRO A 93 11.05 -10.10 -20.08
CA PRO A 93 10.38 -9.74 -18.82
C PRO A 93 10.57 -8.27 -18.44
N ARG A 94 11.80 -7.75 -18.56
CA ARG A 94 12.09 -6.32 -18.31
C ARG A 94 11.38 -5.40 -19.30
N LEU A 95 11.28 -5.80 -20.57
CA LEU A 95 10.52 -5.07 -21.59
C LEU A 95 9.03 -4.97 -21.19
N PHE A 96 8.44 -6.06 -20.70
CA PHE A 96 7.03 -6.08 -20.29
C PHE A 96 6.76 -5.24 -19.05
N GLU A 97 7.67 -5.27 -18.07
CA GLU A 97 7.60 -4.43 -16.87
C GLU A 97 7.72 -2.94 -17.23
N LYS A 98 8.62 -2.58 -18.17
CA LYS A 98 8.84 -1.19 -18.61
C LYS A 98 7.70 -0.67 -19.49
N TYR A 99 7.18 -1.51 -20.40
CA TYR A 99 6.14 -1.15 -21.38
C TYR A 99 4.97 -2.14 -21.39
N PRO A 100 4.07 -2.08 -20.40
CA PRO A 100 3.01 -3.06 -20.20
C PRO A 100 1.78 -2.86 -21.11
N PHE A 101 2.00 -2.47 -22.37
CA PHE A 101 0.97 -2.23 -23.39
C PHE A 101 0.55 -3.52 -24.11
N PRO A 102 -0.75 -3.83 -24.27
CA PRO A 102 -1.20 -5.08 -24.89
C PRO A 102 -0.69 -5.29 -26.31
N ILE A 103 -0.59 -4.24 -27.13
CA ILE A 103 -0.11 -4.35 -28.52
C ILE A 103 1.35 -4.84 -28.55
N LEU A 104 2.19 -4.27 -27.69
CA LEU A 104 3.61 -4.64 -27.56
C LEU A 104 3.74 -6.07 -27.01
N ILE A 105 3.02 -6.36 -25.92
CA ILE A 105 3.03 -7.67 -25.25
C ILE A 105 2.57 -8.76 -26.21
N ASN A 106 1.44 -8.55 -26.90
CA ASN A 106 0.93 -9.47 -27.90
C ASN A 106 1.97 -9.74 -29.00
N SER A 107 2.57 -8.68 -29.55
CA SER A 107 3.59 -8.80 -30.60
C SER A 107 4.82 -9.57 -30.12
N ALA A 108 5.28 -9.29 -28.90
CA ALA A 108 6.42 -9.97 -28.29
C ALA A 108 6.14 -11.46 -28.01
N PHE A 109 4.98 -11.80 -27.43
CA PHE A 109 4.61 -13.20 -27.19
C PHE A 109 4.43 -13.99 -28.48
N LEU A 110 3.90 -13.38 -29.55
CA LEU A 110 3.83 -14.01 -30.87
C LEU A 110 5.23 -14.34 -31.42
N LYS A 111 6.20 -13.42 -31.28
CA LYS A 111 7.60 -13.67 -31.65
C LYS A 111 8.25 -14.75 -30.79
N LEU A 112 8.00 -14.75 -29.47
CA LEU A 112 8.47 -15.82 -28.58
C LEU A 112 7.87 -17.19 -28.94
N ALA A 113 6.63 -17.22 -29.41
CA ALA A 113 5.99 -18.45 -29.87
C ALA A 113 6.59 -18.97 -31.19
N ASP A 114 7.02 -18.09 -32.09
CA ASP A 114 7.75 -18.46 -33.31
C ASP A 114 9.09 -19.12 -32.93
N VAL A 115 9.84 -18.52 -32.02
CA VAL A 115 11.09 -19.08 -31.49
C VAL A 115 10.85 -20.40 -30.76
N PHE A 116 9.74 -20.55 -30.05
CA PHE A 116 9.39 -21.81 -29.39
C PHE A 116 9.09 -22.93 -30.39
N ARG A 117 8.40 -22.62 -31.48
CA ARG A 117 8.03 -23.58 -32.52
C ARG A 117 9.28 -24.16 -33.18
N ASP A 118 10.16 -23.31 -33.69
CA ASP A 118 11.28 -23.71 -34.56
C ASP A 118 12.62 -23.87 -33.80
N GLY A 119 12.70 -23.40 -32.55
CA GLY A 119 13.95 -23.38 -31.78
C GLY A 119 14.39 -24.73 -31.20
N SER A 120 15.54 -24.71 -30.53
CA SER A 120 16.05 -25.85 -29.76
C SER A 120 15.31 -26.01 -28.42
N ASN A 121 15.39 -27.19 -27.78
CA ASN A 121 14.82 -27.42 -26.45
C ASN A 121 15.33 -26.43 -25.39
N PHE A 122 16.57 -25.93 -25.55
CA PHE A 122 17.13 -24.91 -24.69
C PHE A 122 16.39 -23.57 -24.82
N LEU A 123 16.16 -23.09 -26.05
CA LEU A 123 15.41 -21.86 -26.29
C LEU A 123 13.96 -21.98 -25.83
N ARG A 124 13.32 -23.14 -26.08
CA ARG A 124 11.97 -23.45 -25.57
C ARG A 124 11.90 -23.32 -24.05
N LEU A 125 12.91 -23.81 -23.33
CA LEU A 125 12.98 -23.68 -21.88
C LEU A 125 13.13 -22.22 -21.44
N CYS A 126 13.91 -21.41 -22.16
CA CYS A 126 14.01 -19.97 -21.88
C CYS A 126 12.65 -19.27 -22.05
N VAL A 127 11.89 -19.61 -23.09
CA VAL A 127 10.51 -19.09 -23.29
C VAL A 127 9.58 -19.50 -22.15
N VAL A 128 9.65 -20.75 -21.65
CA VAL A 128 8.90 -21.16 -20.44
C VAL A 128 9.21 -20.23 -19.28
N LYS A 129 10.48 -19.91 -19.06
CA LYS A 129 10.89 -19.05 -17.94
C LYS A 129 10.35 -17.63 -18.09
N VAL A 130 10.38 -17.08 -19.30
CA VAL A 130 9.75 -15.78 -19.59
C VAL A 130 8.25 -15.81 -19.30
N ALA A 131 7.53 -16.84 -19.74
CA ALA A 131 6.10 -16.99 -19.46
C ALA A 131 5.80 -17.15 -17.96
N GLN A 132 6.65 -17.85 -17.21
CA GLN A 132 6.52 -18.02 -15.76
C GLN A 132 6.82 -16.73 -14.98
N GLN A 133 7.79 -15.95 -15.43
CA GLN A 133 8.16 -14.67 -14.81
C GLN A 133 7.13 -13.58 -15.12
N SER A 134 6.55 -13.60 -16.32
CA SER A 134 5.69 -12.53 -16.85
C SER A 134 4.19 -12.85 -16.72
N ARG A 135 3.79 -13.61 -15.68
CA ARG A 135 2.41 -14.09 -15.51
C ARG A 135 1.37 -12.96 -15.47
N LEU A 136 1.72 -11.82 -14.87
CA LEU A 136 0.88 -10.62 -14.75
C LEU A 136 0.63 -9.89 -16.10
N HIS A 137 1.20 -10.40 -17.18
CA HIS A 137 1.08 -9.82 -18.52
C HIS A 137 0.45 -10.76 -19.53
N LEU A 138 0.18 -12.02 -19.16
CA LEU A 138 -0.34 -13.03 -20.09
C LEU A 138 -1.77 -12.74 -20.54
N ASP A 139 -2.57 -12.11 -19.67
CA ASP A 139 -3.93 -11.63 -19.95
C ASP A 139 -3.99 -10.55 -21.03
N LYS A 140 -2.85 -9.91 -21.36
CA LYS A 140 -2.74 -8.86 -22.38
C LYS A 140 -2.43 -9.41 -23.78
N ILE A 141 -2.38 -10.73 -23.95
CA ILE A 141 -2.20 -11.36 -25.27
C ILE A 141 -3.54 -11.33 -26.02
N LEU A 142 -3.59 -10.59 -27.13
CA LEU A 142 -4.81 -10.42 -27.93
C LEU A 142 -5.06 -11.63 -28.84
N ASN A 143 -4.02 -12.12 -29.51
CA ASN A 143 -4.12 -13.22 -30.48
C ASN A 143 -3.80 -14.57 -29.81
N VAL A 144 -4.57 -14.94 -28.79
CA VAL A 144 -4.34 -16.15 -27.99
C VAL A 144 -4.33 -17.41 -28.86
N ASP A 145 -5.25 -17.53 -29.83
CA ASP A 145 -5.36 -18.73 -30.66
C ASP A 145 -4.11 -18.97 -31.52
N GLU A 146 -3.57 -17.93 -32.13
CA GLU A 146 -2.37 -18.04 -32.96
C GLU A 146 -1.13 -18.31 -32.10
N PHE A 147 -1.02 -17.66 -30.95
CA PHE A 147 0.02 -17.94 -29.96
C PHE A 147 -0.01 -19.41 -29.52
N VAL A 148 -1.16 -19.92 -29.10
CA VAL A 148 -1.34 -21.31 -28.66
C VAL A 148 -1.07 -22.29 -29.79
N ARG A 149 -1.55 -22.02 -31.01
CA ARG A 149 -1.33 -22.90 -32.17
C ARG A 149 0.17 -23.13 -32.43
N ARG A 150 0.99 -22.08 -32.32
CA ARG A 150 2.47 -22.15 -32.50
C ARG A 150 3.14 -22.97 -31.39
N ILE A 151 2.73 -22.78 -30.13
CA ILE A 151 3.25 -23.56 -29.00
C ILE A 151 2.81 -25.03 -29.11
N PHE A 152 1.52 -25.25 -29.36
CA PHE A 152 0.90 -26.57 -29.40
C PHE A 152 1.41 -27.43 -30.55
N PHE A 153 1.94 -26.84 -31.63
CA PHE A 153 2.57 -27.57 -32.72
C PHE A 153 3.65 -28.56 -32.23
N VAL A 154 4.40 -28.20 -31.17
CA VAL A 154 5.51 -29.00 -30.64
C VAL A 154 5.04 -30.22 -29.82
N ILE A 155 3.78 -30.28 -29.38
CA ILE A 155 3.27 -31.38 -28.54
C ILE A 155 3.20 -32.73 -29.30
N HIS A 156 3.14 -32.70 -30.63
CA HIS A 156 3.11 -33.89 -31.48
C HIS A 156 4.50 -34.39 -31.85
N SER A 157 5.56 -33.83 -31.25
CA SER A 157 6.94 -34.28 -31.45
C SER A 157 7.18 -35.67 -30.84
N ASN A 158 8.06 -36.45 -31.47
CA ASN A 158 8.54 -37.71 -30.92
C ASN A 158 9.52 -37.52 -29.74
N ASP A 159 10.01 -36.31 -29.50
CA ASP A 159 10.92 -36.01 -28.39
C ASP A 159 10.13 -35.77 -27.07
N PRO A 160 10.27 -36.63 -26.05
CA PRO A 160 9.57 -36.48 -24.78
C PRO A 160 10.00 -35.21 -24.02
N VAL A 161 11.22 -34.71 -24.22
CA VAL A 161 11.69 -33.47 -23.59
C VAL A 161 10.98 -32.27 -24.21
N ALA A 162 10.83 -32.23 -25.53
CA ALA A 162 10.08 -31.19 -26.22
C ALA A 162 8.60 -31.18 -25.81
N ARG A 163 7.97 -32.37 -25.72
CA ARG A 163 6.59 -32.51 -25.22
C ARG A 163 6.45 -32.05 -23.77
N ALA A 164 7.37 -32.46 -22.90
CA ALA A 164 7.41 -32.03 -21.50
C ALA A 164 7.53 -30.50 -21.36
N ILE A 165 8.43 -29.87 -22.11
CA ILE A 165 8.59 -28.41 -22.11
C ILE A 165 7.30 -27.72 -22.60
N THR A 166 6.65 -28.29 -23.63
CA THR A 166 5.38 -27.79 -24.15
C THR A 166 4.28 -27.84 -23.08
N LEU A 167 4.11 -28.96 -22.37
CA LEU A 167 3.18 -29.07 -21.25
C LEU A 167 3.47 -28.04 -20.14
N ARG A 168 4.75 -27.74 -19.86
CA ARG A 168 5.13 -26.69 -18.90
C ARG A 168 4.74 -25.29 -19.36
N VAL A 169 4.93 -24.95 -20.64
CA VAL A 169 4.44 -23.66 -21.17
C VAL A 169 2.92 -23.61 -21.05
N LEU A 170 2.22 -24.64 -21.54
CA LEU A 170 0.74 -24.71 -21.50
C LEU A 170 0.22 -24.53 -20.08
N GLY A 171 0.81 -25.20 -19.09
CA GLY A 171 0.47 -25.00 -17.68
C GLY A 171 0.77 -23.59 -17.17
N SER A 172 1.86 -22.96 -17.64
CA SER A 172 2.23 -21.61 -17.23
C SER A 172 1.27 -20.54 -17.79
N ILE A 173 0.61 -20.83 -18.91
CA ILE A 173 -0.38 -19.95 -19.56
C ILE A 173 -1.82 -20.38 -19.29
N ALA A 174 -2.06 -21.30 -18.35
CA ALA A 174 -3.39 -21.85 -18.07
C ALA A 174 -4.46 -20.77 -17.84
N GLY A 175 -4.11 -19.63 -17.23
CA GLY A 175 -5.03 -18.52 -16.97
C GLY A 175 -5.68 -17.89 -18.21
N ILE A 176 -5.12 -18.06 -19.42
CA ILE A 176 -5.70 -17.54 -20.67
C ILE A 176 -6.31 -18.61 -21.58
N ILE A 177 -6.02 -19.89 -21.33
CA ILE A 177 -6.42 -21.01 -22.21
C ILE A 177 -7.13 -22.14 -21.46
N ALA A 178 -7.65 -21.81 -20.29
CA ALA A 178 -8.22 -22.76 -19.33
C ALA A 178 -9.26 -23.71 -19.94
N GLU A 179 -10.00 -23.30 -20.97
CA GLU A 179 -11.10 -24.07 -21.58
C GLU A 179 -10.74 -24.76 -22.92
N LYS A 180 -9.46 -24.77 -23.32
CA LYS A 180 -9.01 -25.41 -24.57
C LYS A 180 -8.99 -26.95 -24.44
N LYS A 181 -10.03 -27.61 -24.96
CA LYS A 181 -10.21 -29.08 -24.90
C LYS A 181 -9.07 -29.91 -25.50
N ASN A 182 -8.43 -29.44 -26.57
CA ASN A 182 -7.26 -30.10 -27.15
C ASN A 182 -6.09 -30.14 -26.16
N VAL A 183 -5.87 -29.06 -25.41
CA VAL A 183 -4.86 -29.02 -24.34
C VAL A 183 -5.24 -29.93 -23.18
N HIS A 184 -6.52 -29.96 -22.79
CA HIS A 184 -7.01 -30.90 -21.77
C HIS A 184 -6.69 -32.34 -22.14
N HIS A 185 -6.97 -32.73 -23.38
CA HIS A 185 -6.70 -34.09 -23.87
C HIS A 185 -5.19 -34.40 -23.88
N SER A 186 -4.33 -33.46 -24.31
CA SER A 186 -2.88 -33.63 -24.25
C SER A 186 -2.36 -33.79 -22.82
N ILE A 187 -2.90 -33.05 -21.85
CA ILE A 187 -2.54 -33.20 -20.44
C ILE A 187 -2.97 -34.58 -19.92
N HIS A 188 -4.19 -35.00 -20.24
CA HIS A 188 -4.70 -36.32 -19.87
C HIS A 188 -3.78 -37.43 -20.40
N ASN A 189 -3.41 -37.38 -21.69
CA ASN A 189 -2.49 -38.35 -22.29
C ASN A 189 -1.08 -38.28 -21.68
N GLY A 190 -0.60 -37.09 -21.35
CA GLY A 190 0.69 -36.89 -20.70
C GLY A 190 0.79 -37.51 -19.30
N LEU A 191 -0.34 -37.66 -18.60
CA LEU A 191 -0.40 -38.35 -17.30
C LEU A 191 -0.26 -39.88 -17.42
N ASP A 192 -0.52 -40.44 -18.60
CA ASP A 192 -0.32 -41.86 -18.92
C ASP A 192 1.05 -42.13 -19.57
N SER A 193 1.93 -41.13 -19.65
CA SER A 193 3.24 -41.26 -20.26
C SER A 193 4.19 -42.14 -19.44
N HIS A 194 4.98 -42.95 -20.15
CA HIS A 194 6.04 -43.77 -19.57
C HIS A 194 7.31 -42.95 -19.31
N ASP A 195 7.44 -41.79 -19.97
CA ASP A 195 8.57 -40.87 -19.80
C ASP A 195 8.39 -40.00 -18.56
N ARG A 196 9.27 -40.18 -17.58
CA ARG A 196 9.17 -39.49 -16.29
C ARG A 196 9.17 -37.96 -16.41
N VAL A 197 9.94 -37.39 -17.34
CA VAL A 197 10.05 -35.92 -17.51
C VAL A 197 8.75 -35.34 -18.08
N GLU A 198 8.11 -36.08 -18.98
CA GLU A 198 6.80 -35.71 -19.54
C GLU A 198 5.71 -35.85 -18.48
N LEU A 199 5.66 -36.98 -17.76
CA LEU A 199 4.72 -37.21 -16.67
C LEU A 199 4.78 -36.09 -15.61
N GLU A 200 5.99 -35.73 -15.14
CA GLU A 200 6.13 -34.65 -14.15
C GLU A 200 5.68 -33.28 -14.69
N SER A 201 5.81 -33.06 -15.99
CA SER A 201 5.35 -31.83 -16.65
C SER A 201 3.84 -31.84 -16.88
N ALA A 202 3.23 -33.00 -17.15
CA ALA A 202 1.80 -33.20 -17.20
C ALA A 202 1.16 -32.97 -15.83
N ILE A 203 1.77 -33.44 -14.74
CA ILE A 203 1.33 -33.19 -13.36
C ILE A 203 1.34 -31.69 -13.05
N TYR A 204 2.38 -30.98 -13.46
CA TYR A 204 2.45 -29.52 -13.32
C TYR A 204 1.31 -28.83 -14.11
N ALA A 205 1.12 -29.19 -15.38
CA ALA A 205 0.07 -28.65 -16.21
C ALA A 205 -1.32 -28.95 -15.64
N ALA A 206 -1.56 -30.18 -15.21
CA ALA A 206 -2.82 -30.60 -14.57
C ALA A 206 -3.11 -29.78 -13.31
N SER A 207 -2.10 -29.52 -12.46
CA SER A 207 -2.27 -28.64 -11.30
C SER A 207 -2.66 -27.22 -11.70
N CYS A 208 -2.00 -26.64 -12.70
CA CYS A 208 -2.29 -25.28 -13.17
C CYS A 208 -3.68 -25.18 -13.81
N PHE A 209 -4.06 -26.11 -14.67
CA PHE A 209 -5.39 -26.12 -15.30
C PHE A 209 -6.50 -26.40 -14.29
N SER A 210 -6.28 -27.27 -13.29
CA SER A 210 -7.26 -27.50 -12.23
C SER A 210 -7.50 -26.25 -11.39
N ALA A 211 -6.48 -25.38 -11.23
CA ALA A 211 -6.62 -24.13 -10.49
C ALA A 211 -7.57 -23.14 -11.17
N GLU A 212 -7.57 -23.11 -12.51
CA GLU A 212 -8.28 -22.10 -13.31
C GLU A 212 -9.61 -22.62 -13.90
N SER A 213 -9.64 -23.87 -14.38
CA SER A 213 -10.78 -24.45 -15.11
C SER A 213 -11.59 -25.41 -14.25
N ARG A 214 -12.87 -25.06 -14.03
CA ARG A 214 -13.85 -25.95 -13.38
C ARG A 214 -14.06 -27.24 -14.18
N THR A 215 -14.22 -27.14 -15.50
CA THR A 215 -14.54 -28.29 -16.37
C THR A 215 -13.40 -29.31 -16.38
N PHE A 216 -12.16 -28.83 -16.45
CA PHE A 216 -10.97 -29.66 -16.35
C PHE A 216 -10.83 -30.30 -14.97
N ALA A 217 -11.00 -29.52 -13.89
CA ALA A 217 -10.89 -30.01 -12.52
C ALA A 217 -11.84 -31.18 -12.25
N SER A 218 -13.13 -31.03 -12.59
CA SER A 218 -14.11 -32.11 -12.44
C SER A 218 -13.77 -33.34 -13.30
N GLY A 219 -13.31 -33.11 -14.54
CA GLY A 219 -12.98 -34.20 -15.48
C GLY A 219 -11.74 -35.00 -15.10
N ILE A 220 -10.73 -34.37 -14.52
CA ILE A 220 -9.47 -35.02 -14.17
C ILE A 220 -9.50 -35.72 -12.81
N CYS A 221 -10.47 -35.38 -11.94
CA CYS A 221 -10.50 -35.82 -10.55
C CYS A 221 -10.49 -37.34 -10.38
N HIS A 222 -11.31 -38.06 -11.15
CA HIS A 222 -11.34 -39.53 -11.15
C HIS A 222 -10.04 -40.15 -11.68
N LYS A 223 -9.47 -39.58 -12.74
CA LYS A 223 -8.19 -40.04 -13.29
C LYS A 223 -7.06 -39.92 -12.26
N LEU A 224 -7.00 -38.81 -11.52
CA LEU A 224 -6.03 -38.63 -10.43
C LEU A 224 -6.22 -39.66 -9.31
N ALA A 225 -7.47 -39.97 -8.96
CA ALA A 225 -7.79 -40.99 -7.97
C ALA A 225 -7.29 -42.38 -8.38
N GLU A 226 -7.56 -42.78 -9.63
CA GLU A 226 -7.09 -44.05 -10.21
C GLU A 226 -5.56 -44.16 -10.17
N LEU A 227 -4.85 -43.09 -10.56
CA LEU A 227 -3.39 -43.05 -10.55
C LEU A 227 -2.83 -43.17 -9.12
N ILE A 228 -3.42 -42.49 -8.14
CA ILE A 228 -2.95 -42.52 -6.74
C ILE A 228 -3.23 -43.88 -6.09
N GLN A 229 -4.41 -44.47 -6.32
CA GLN A 229 -4.77 -45.78 -5.78
C GLN A 229 -4.03 -46.92 -6.49
N GLY A 230 -3.65 -46.74 -7.76
CA GLY A 230 -2.90 -47.71 -8.56
C GLY A 230 -1.57 -48.12 -7.92
N LEU A 231 -1.29 -49.43 -7.92
CA LEU A 231 -0.05 -49.99 -7.36
C LEU A 231 1.18 -49.77 -8.25
N SER A 232 0.97 -49.50 -9.54
CA SER A 232 2.04 -49.32 -10.53
C SER A 232 2.81 -48.00 -10.38
N ILE A 233 2.21 -47.00 -9.73
CA ILE A 233 2.80 -45.66 -9.64
C ILE A 233 3.74 -45.55 -8.43
N PRO A 234 4.99 -45.10 -8.63
CA PRO A 234 5.92 -44.90 -7.54
C PRO A 234 5.41 -43.88 -6.51
N ALA A 235 5.74 -44.10 -5.24
CA ALA A 235 5.35 -43.21 -4.14
C ALA A 235 5.73 -41.74 -4.36
N GLU A 236 6.88 -41.46 -4.99
CA GLU A 236 7.32 -40.09 -5.31
C GLU A 236 6.34 -39.34 -6.21
N ILE A 237 5.73 -40.04 -7.18
CA ILE A 237 4.75 -39.45 -8.11
C ILE A 237 3.41 -39.25 -7.40
N LYS A 238 2.99 -40.22 -6.56
CA LYS A 238 1.76 -40.07 -5.75
C LYS A 238 1.80 -38.81 -4.88
N LEU A 239 2.94 -38.54 -4.23
CA LEU A 239 3.15 -37.32 -3.44
C LEU A 239 3.05 -36.02 -4.27
N LYS A 240 3.32 -36.07 -5.58
CA LYS A 240 3.16 -34.92 -6.49
C LYS A 240 1.73 -34.78 -7.02
N LEU A 241 0.96 -35.88 -7.10
CA LEU A 241 -0.44 -35.88 -7.55
C LEU A 241 -1.41 -35.38 -6.47
N ILE A 242 -1.22 -35.79 -5.21
CA ILE A 242 -2.12 -35.42 -4.09
C ILE A 242 -2.36 -33.90 -4.01
N PRO A 243 -1.34 -33.02 -4.08
CA PRO A 243 -1.55 -31.57 -4.00
C PRO A 243 -2.46 -30.96 -5.07
N ILE A 244 -2.74 -31.66 -6.17
CA ILE A 244 -3.66 -31.16 -7.21
C ILE A 244 -5.08 -31.04 -6.63
N PHE A 245 -5.46 -31.90 -5.68
CA PHE A 245 -6.79 -31.89 -5.07
C PHE A 245 -7.15 -30.60 -4.34
N LYS A 246 -6.17 -29.76 -3.94
CA LYS A 246 -6.46 -28.43 -3.36
C LYS A 246 -7.24 -27.52 -4.33
N HIS A 247 -7.16 -27.80 -5.63
CA HIS A 247 -7.83 -27.03 -6.68
C HIS A 247 -9.25 -27.52 -6.98
N MET A 248 -9.72 -28.59 -6.33
CA MET A 248 -11.08 -29.13 -6.51
C MET A 248 -12.12 -28.35 -5.68
N HIS A 249 -12.02 -27.02 -5.63
CA HIS A 249 -12.91 -26.15 -4.84
C HIS A 249 -13.99 -25.46 -5.67
N HIS A 250 -14.05 -25.70 -6.99
CA HIS A 250 -14.95 -25.02 -7.92
C HIS A 250 -16.42 -25.39 -7.77
N ASP A 251 -16.69 -26.57 -7.20
CA ASP A 251 -18.01 -27.18 -7.05
C ASP A 251 -18.01 -28.13 -5.84
N THR A 252 -19.16 -28.20 -5.16
CA THR A 252 -19.34 -29.04 -3.97
C THR A 252 -19.07 -30.54 -4.20
N PRO A 253 -19.54 -31.19 -5.29
CA PRO A 253 -19.33 -32.63 -5.45
C PRO A 253 -17.86 -32.98 -5.69
N SER A 254 -17.12 -32.22 -6.50
CA SER A 254 -15.68 -32.45 -6.68
C SER A 254 -14.90 -32.21 -5.39
N ALA A 255 -15.26 -31.19 -4.60
CA ALA A 255 -14.66 -30.92 -3.30
C ALA A 255 -14.91 -32.07 -2.31
N ALA A 256 -16.15 -32.57 -2.24
CA ALA A 256 -16.54 -33.67 -1.37
C ALA A 256 -15.82 -34.98 -1.77
N PHE A 257 -15.78 -35.28 -3.08
CA PHE A 257 -15.05 -36.44 -3.59
C PHE A 257 -13.55 -36.37 -3.28
N ALA A 258 -12.90 -35.24 -3.57
CA ALA A 258 -11.49 -35.05 -3.26
C ALA A 258 -11.20 -35.15 -1.75
N ARG A 259 -12.09 -34.60 -0.91
CA ARG A 259 -12.01 -34.73 0.54
C ARG A 259 -12.11 -36.19 0.98
N GLN A 260 -13.13 -36.93 0.54
CA GLN A 260 -13.33 -38.32 0.92
C GLN A 260 -12.14 -39.18 0.51
N LEU A 261 -11.68 -39.05 -0.73
CA LEU A 261 -10.49 -39.75 -1.21
C LEU A 261 -9.26 -39.44 -0.36
N CYS A 262 -9.01 -38.16 -0.03
CA CYS A 262 -7.90 -37.81 0.84
C CYS A 262 -8.04 -38.39 2.25
N LEU A 263 -9.26 -38.46 2.81
CA LEU A 263 -9.51 -39.11 4.10
C LEU A 263 -9.22 -40.62 4.04
N ASP A 264 -9.60 -41.29 2.97
CA ASP A 264 -9.32 -42.72 2.75
C ASP A 264 -7.82 -43.01 2.58
N LEU A 265 -7.06 -42.04 2.05
CA LEU A 265 -5.61 -42.13 1.87
C LEU A 265 -4.83 -42.01 3.18
N LEU A 266 -5.36 -41.32 4.20
CA LEU A 266 -4.69 -41.14 5.49
C LEU A 266 -4.38 -42.46 6.22
N PRO A 267 -5.35 -43.40 6.42
CA PRO A 267 -5.06 -44.69 7.02
C PRO A 267 -4.28 -45.61 6.06
N SER A 268 -4.50 -45.49 4.74
CA SER A 268 -3.86 -46.33 3.72
C SER A 268 -2.36 -46.06 3.57
N TYR A 269 -1.92 -44.82 3.79
CA TYR A 269 -0.53 -44.39 3.66
C TYR A 269 -0.04 -43.68 4.93
N PRO A 270 0.27 -44.42 6.01
CA PRO A 270 0.62 -43.84 7.31
C PRO A 270 2.01 -43.20 7.35
N ALA A 271 2.75 -43.16 6.24
CA ALA A 271 4.09 -42.57 6.18
C ALA A 271 4.04 -41.05 6.40
N LYS A 272 5.05 -40.51 7.11
CA LYS A 272 5.16 -39.08 7.45
C LYS A 272 4.94 -38.15 6.25
N SER A 273 5.58 -38.43 5.11
CA SER A 273 5.49 -37.59 3.90
C SER A 273 4.08 -37.57 3.30
N PHE A 274 3.39 -38.70 3.32
CA PHE A 274 2.01 -38.80 2.83
C PHE A 274 1.05 -38.04 3.74
N LEU A 275 1.13 -38.27 5.05
CA LEU A 275 0.26 -37.58 6.01
C LEU A 275 0.43 -36.06 5.95
N THR A 276 1.68 -35.56 5.97
CA THR A 276 1.94 -34.12 5.88
C THR A 276 1.36 -33.50 4.59
N ILE A 277 1.54 -34.14 3.43
CA ILE A 277 1.06 -33.60 2.15
C ILE A 277 -0.47 -33.69 2.06
N THR A 278 -1.06 -34.81 2.47
CA THR A 278 -2.52 -35.01 2.41
C THR A 278 -3.25 -34.07 3.37
N LEU A 279 -2.79 -33.93 4.61
CA LEU A 279 -3.37 -32.98 5.58
C LEU A 279 -3.25 -31.54 5.05
N ARG A 280 -2.08 -31.14 4.53
CA ARG A 280 -1.88 -29.82 3.93
C ARG A 280 -2.83 -29.56 2.76
N THR A 281 -3.04 -30.58 1.92
CA THR A 281 -3.93 -30.49 0.76
C THR A 281 -5.40 -30.34 1.19
N LEU A 282 -5.84 -31.14 2.16
CA LEU A 282 -7.18 -31.03 2.77
C LEU A 282 -7.41 -29.66 3.39
N SER A 283 -6.43 -29.14 4.13
CA SER A 283 -6.49 -27.82 4.76
C SER A 283 -6.56 -26.68 3.74
N GLN A 284 -5.81 -26.79 2.63
CA GLN A 284 -5.87 -25.82 1.54
C GLN A 284 -7.19 -25.90 0.77
N LEU A 285 -7.72 -27.11 0.54
CA LEU A 285 -9.03 -27.32 -0.09
C LEU A 285 -10.14 -26.71 0.78
N ALA A 286 -10.15 -26.98 2.09
CA ALA A 286 -11.13 -26.43 3.03
C ALA A 286 -11.02 -24.90 3.12
N ALA A 287 -9.81 -24.34 3.12
CA ALA A 287 -9.60 -22.89 3.11
C ALA A 287 -10.05 -22.22 1.80
N ALA A 288 -10.08 -22.94 0.67
CA ALA A 288 -10.52 -22.44 -0.62
C ALA A 288 -12.03 -22.59 -0.83
N SER A 289 -12.62 -23.72 -0.41
CA SER A 289 -14.06 -23.98 -0.57
C SER A 289 -14.93 -23.39 0.55
N LEU A 290 -14.35 -23.11 1.72
CA LEU A 290 -15.03 -22.61 2.93
C LEU A 290 -16.12 -23.53 3.51
N VAL A 291 -16.35 -24.72 2.95
CA VAL A 291 -17.44 -25.64 3.38
C VAL A 291 -17.04 -26.48 4.59
N HIS A 292 -15.92 -27.20 4.50
CA HIS A 292 -15.53 -28.22 5.49
C HIS A 292 -14.50 -27.72 6.52
N ILE A 293 -14.48 -26.42 6.83
CA ILE A 293 -13.51 -25.85 7.78
C ILE A 293 -13.68 -26.47 9.18
N PRO A 294 -14.89 -26.56 9.78
CA PRO A 294 -15.04 -27.14 11.12
C PRO A 294 -14.56 -28.60 11.19
N ASP A 295 -14.96 -29.43 10.22
CA ASP A 295 -14.54 -30.83 10.13
C ASP A 295 -13.02 -30.95 10.00
N GLN A 296 -12.40 -30.04 9.24
CA GLN A 296 -10.95 -30.02 9.05
C GLN A 296 -10.22 -29.58 10.32
N VAL A 297 -10.75 -28.60 11.06
CA VAL A 297 -10.19 -28.20 12.37
C VAL A 297 -10.25 -29.38 13.34
N GLY A 298 -11.40 -30.08 13.42
CA GLY A 298 -11.55 -31.28 14.25
C GLY A 298 -10.56 -32.39 13.88
N LEU A 299 -10.38 -32.68 12.59
CA LEU A 299 -9.40 -33.65 12.10
C LEU A 299 -7.97 -33.30 12.52
N LEU A 300 -7.57 -32.04 12.30
CA LEU A 300 -6.21 -31.56 12.62
C LEU A 300 -5.95 -31.56 14.13
N LEU A 301 -6.94 -31.19 14.95
CA LEU A 301 -6.86 -31.32 16.40
C LEU A 301 -6.75 -32.79 16.83
N GLY A 302 -7.49 -33.69 16.18
CA GLY A 302 -7.37 -35.13 16.39
C GLY A 302 -5.94 -35.64 16.17
N TYR A 303 -5.31 -35.30 15.05
CA TYR A 303 -3.90 -35.65 14.78
C TYR A 303 -2.93 -34.94 15.73
N LEU A 304 -3.22 -33.71 16.14
CA LEU A 304 -2.39 -32.98 17.09
C LEU A 304 -2.35 -33.69 18.46
N CYS A 305 -3.48 -34.23 18.92
CA CYS A 305 -3.62 -34.91 20.20
C CYS A 305 -3.06 -36.34 20.21
N HIS A 306 -3.23 -37.09 19.11
CA HIS A 306 -2.97 -38.54 19.11
C HIS A 306 -1.70 -38.96 18.35
N ASP A 307 -1.19 -38.15 17.42
CA ASP A 307 -0.02 -38.53 16.62
C ASP A 307 1.30 -38.25 17.36
N PRO A 308 2.18 -39.24 17.57
CA PRO A 308 3.43 -39.04 18.30
C PRO A 308 4.51 -38.29 17.49
N ARG A 309 4.32 -38.08 16.18
CA ARG A 309 5.36 -37.54 15.30
C ARG A 309 5.28 -36.02 15.26
N ILE A 310 6.30 -35.38 15.81
CA ILE A 310 6.46 -33.92 15.85
C ILE A 310 6.27 -33.26 14.48
N ALA A 311 6.75 -33.87 13.39
CA ALA A 311 6.60 -33.28 12.07
C ALA A 311 5.14 -33.25 11.56
N VAL A 312 4.33 -34.24 11.93
CA VAL A 312 2.89 -34.27 11.62
C VAL A 312 2.17 -33.23 12.47
N GLN A 313 2.46 -33.19 13.77
CA GLN A 313 1.93 -32.17 14.68
C GLN A 313 2.27 -30.74 14.23
N MET A 314 3.51 -30.49 13.80
CA MET A 314 3.93 -29.19 13.25
C MET A 314 3.18 -28.84 11.97
N THR A 315 2.89 -29.82 11.10
CA THR A 315 2.05 -29.60 9.91
C THR A 315 0.64 -29.21 10.33
N CYS A 316 0.06 -29.92 11.30
CA CYS A 316 -1.27 -29.63 11.82
C CYS A 316 -1.35 -28.22 12.39
N VAL A 317 -0.37 -27.79 13.16
CA VAL A 317 -0.32 -26.44 13.73
C VAL A 317 -0.17 -25.36 12.65
N GLN A 318 0.62 -25.59 11.60
CA GLN A 318 0.74 -24.68 10.46
C GLN A 318 -0.58 -24.57 9.67
N ASP A 319 -1.32 -25.66 9.54
CA ASP A 319 -2.61 -25.71 8.88
C ASP A 319 -3.72 -25.07 9.73
N LEU A 320 -3.73 -25.31 11.03
CA LEU A 320 -4.63 -24.64 11.97
C LEU A 320 -4.36 -23.13 11.98
N CYS A 321 -3.10 -22.68 11.90
CA CYS A 321 -2.76 -21.26 11.72
C CYS A 321 -3.33 -20.69 10.40
N LEU A 322 -3.31 -21.45 9.30
CA LEU A 322 -3.88 -21.05 8.02
C LEU A 322 -5.41 -20.87 8.15
N LEU A 323 -6.09 -21.84 8.76
CA LEU A 323 -7.55 -21.82 8.94
C LEU A 323 -7.99 -20.71 9.92
N ALA A 324 -7.26 -20.52 11.03
CA ALA A 324 -7.50 -19.45 12.00
C ALA A 324 -7.41 -18.05 11.37
N ARG A 325 -6.47 -17.82 10.45
CA ARG A 325 -6.37 -16.54 9.73
C ARG A 325 -7.47 -16.35 8.69
N LYS A 326 -7.95 -17.43 8.09
CA LYS A 326 -8.94 -17.39 7.01
C LYS A 326 -10.37 -17.25 7.52
N ALA A 327 -10.74 -18.01 8.56
CA ALA A 327 -12.10 -18.03 9.09
C ALA A 327 -12.07 -18.21 10.63
N PRO A 328 -11.66 -17.18 11.39
CA PRO A 328 -11.63 -17.26 12.86
C PRO A 328 -13.02 -17.47 13.47
N HIS A 329 -14.07 -16.96 12.80
CA HIS A 329 -15.47 -17.09 13.24
C HIS A 329 -16.04 -18.52 13.17
N MET A 330 -15.36 -19.45 12.48
CA MET A 330 -15.82 -20.85 12.33
C MET A 330 -15.30 -21.78 13.45
N TRP A 331 -14.63 -21.23 14.47
CA TRP A 331 -14.09 -22.00 15.59
C TRP A 331 -15.08 -22.06 16.76
N THR A 332 -15.18 -23.23 17.40
CA THR A 332 -16.10 -23.48 18.52
C THR A 332 -15.37 -23.52 19.86
N GLY A 333 -16.13 -23.46 20.96
CA GLY A 333 -15.59 -23.60 22.32
C GLY A 333 -14.87 -24.93 22.55
N ASP A 334 -15.36 -26.02 21.94
CA ASP A 334 -14.72 -27.36 22.02
C ASP A 334 -13.36 -27.40 21.34
N ASN A 335 -13.20 -26.68 20.22
CA ASN A 335 -11.91 -26.55 19.55
C ASN A 335 -10.92 -25.80 20.45
N LEU A 336 -11.38 -24.75 21.14
CA LEU A 336 -10.56 -23.98 22.08
C LEU A 336 -10.19 -24.79 23.32
N SER A 337 -11.12 -25.54 23.91
CA SER A 337 -10.85 -26.37 25.10
C SER A 337 -9.80 -27.44 24.78
N THR A 338 -9.94 -28.11 23.63
CA THR A 338 -8.98 -29.10 23.12
C THR A 338 -7.59 -28.48 22.95
N LEU A 339 -7.49 -27.32 22.28
CA LEU A 339 -6.21 -26.65 22.07
C LEU A 339 -5.58 -26.17 23.39
N THR A 340 -6.40 -25.73 24.34
CA THR A 340 -5.97 -25.29 25.68
C THR A 340 -5.40 -26.46 26.48
N GLN A 341 -6.06 -27.62 26.46
CA GLN A 341 -5.58 -28.85 27.09
C GLN A 341 -4.23 -29.29 26.50
N GLN A 342 -4.08 -29.19 25.17
CA GLN A 342 -2.81 -29.50 24.49
C GLN A 342 -1.67 -28.55 24.89
N CYS A 343 -1.96 -27.34 25.39
CA CYS A 343 -0.93 -26.42 25.87
C CYS A 343 -0.48 -26.69 27.32
N GLN A 344 -1.16 -27.57 28.06
CA GLN A 344 -0.82 -27.92 29.46
C GLN A 344 0.21 -29.06 29.58
N GLY A 345 0.54 -29.75 28.47
CA GLY A 345 1.48 -30.88 28.45
C GLY A 345 2.96 -30.50 28.54
N ARG A 346 3.81 -31.43 29.00
CA ARG A 346 5.28 -31.31 28.95
C ARG A 346 5.79 -31.69 27.57
N GLU A 347 5.98 -30.71 26.68
CA GLU A 347 6.36 -30.94 25.28
C GLU A 347 7.52 -30.04 24.81
N SER A 348 7.92 -30.20 23.54
CA SER A 348 8.88 -29.30 22.88
C SER A 348 8.38 -27.86 22.91
N THR A 349 9.22 -26.93 23.35
CA THR A 349 8.90 -25.48 23.42
C THR A 349 8.46 -24.93 22.07
N THR A 350 9.07 -25.39 20.98
CA THR A 350 8.71 -24.98 19.62
C THR A 350 7.26 -25.32 19.25
N LEU A 351 6.77 -26.48 19.68
CA LEU A 351 5.40 -26.91 19.40
C LEU A 351 4.40 -26.12 20.26
N LEU A 352 4.71 -25.93 21.55
CA LEU A 352 3.92 -25.12 22.47
C LEU A 352 3.78 -23.67 21.98
N ALA A 353 4.88 -23.03 21.58
CA ALA A 353 4.87 -21.66 21.04
C ALA A 353 3.97 -21.53 19.80
N ASN A 354 4.00 -22.51 18.90
CA ASN A 354 3.15 -22.48 17.70
C ASN A 354 1.67 -22.79 18.02
N ARG A 355 1.36 -23.61 19.03
CA ARG A 355 -0.03 -23.81 19.52
C ARG A 355 -0.59 -22.52 20.12
N LEU A 356 0.18 -21.83 20.97
CA LEU A 356 -0.21 -20.52 21.51
C LEU A 356 -0.39 -19.48 20.41
N ARG A 357 0.43 -19.54 19.34
CA ARG A 357 0.27 -18.64 18.19
C ARG A 357 -1.09 -18.78 17.50
N ILE A 358 -1.69 -19.97 17.48
CA ILE A 358 -3.06 -20.15 16.97
C ILE A 358 -4.04 -19.36 17.84
N LEU A 359 -3.96 -19.50 19.17
CA LEU A 359 -4.80 -18.75 20.11
C LEU A 359 -4.61 -17.23 19.93
N ALA A 360 -3.36 -16.76 19.80
CA ALA A 360 -3.09 -15.34 19.56
C ALA A 360 -3.71 -14.81 18.25
N ILE A 361 -3.75 -15.62 17.18
CA ILE A 361 -4.42 -15.27 15.92
C ILE A 361 -5.94 -15.20 16.12
N LEU A 362 -6.52 -16.18 16.83
CA LEU A 362 -7.96 -16.26 17.05
C LEU A 362 -8.48 -15.07 17.88
N PHE A 363 -7.77 -14.72 18.97
CA PHE A 363 -8.11 -13.59 19.83
C PHE A 363 -7.71 -12.21 19.29
N ALA A 364 -7.04 -12.15 18.13
CA ALA A 364 -6.83 -10.88 17.44
C ALA A 364 -8.15 -10.28 16.93
N THR A 365 -9.18 -11.12 16.73
CA THR A 365 -10.55 -10.71 16.38
C THR A 365 -11.50 -10.94 17.56
N PRO A 366 -12.54 -10.09 17.75
CA PRO A 366 -13.44 -10.21 18.89
C PRO A 366 -14.45 -11.36 18.79
N ALA A 367 -14.51 -12.09 17.68
CA ALA A 367 -15.56 -13.06 17.38
C ALA A 367 -15.71 -14.22 18.39
N LEU A 368 -14.65 -14.54 19.16
CA LEU A 368 -14.59 -15.71 20.05
C LEU A 368 -14.69 -15.36 21.54
N LEU A 369 -14.96 -14.11 21.90
CA LEU A 369 -14.95 -13.65 23.29
C LEU A 369 -16.19 -14.03 24.10
N LEU A 370 -17.26 -14.46 23.44
CA LEU A 370 -18.52 -14.87 24.09
C LEU A 370 -18.49 -16.30 24.64
N GLN A 371 -17.34 -16.98 24.60
CA GLN A 371 -17.24 -18.39 24.97
C GLN A 371 -16.80 -18.56 26.45
N GLU A 372 -17.37 -19.55 27.13
CA GLU A 372 -17.09 -19.86 28.55
C GLU A 372 -15.61 -20.23 28.84
N GLN A 373 -14.85 -20.60 27.80
CA GLN A 373 -13.47 -21.07 27.88
C GLN A 373 -12.42 -19.95 28.08
N VAL A 374 -12.84 -18.67 28.04
CA VAL A 374 -11.92 -17.52 28.15
C VAL A 374 -11.15 -17.51 29.47
N GLU A 375 -11.80 -17.85 30.59
CA GLU A 375 -11.14 -17.86 31.92
C GLU A 375 -10.10 -18.98 32.04
N ALA A 376 -10.39 -20.17 31.49
CA ALA A 376 -9.44 -21.28 31.46
C ALA A 376 -8.19 -20.95 30.62
N ILE A 377 -8.36 -20.21 29.53
CA ILE A 377 -7.25 -19.74 28.70
C ILE A 377 -6.48 -18.63 29.40
N ALA A 378 -7.15 -17.70 30.06
CA ALA A 378 -6.52 -16.63 30.81
C ALA A 378 -5.65 -17.19 31.95
N THR A 379 -6.15 -18.16 32.70
CA THR A 379 -5.41 -18.84 33.79
C THR A 379 -4.20 -19.60 33.26
N LEU A 380 -4.36 -20.37 32.18
CA LEU A 380 -3.24 -21.03 31.51
C LEU A 380 -2.16 -20.04 31.08
N CYS A 381 -2.56 -18.96 30.39
CA CYS A 381 -1.62 -17.95 29.91
C CYS A 381 -0.95 -17.20 31.07
N SER A 382 -1.60 -17.06 32.23
CA SER A 382 -1.00 -16.50 33.44
C SER A 382 0.16 -17.37 33.94
N THR A 383 -0.02 -18.69 33.97
CA THR A 383 1.06 -19.64 34.29
C THR A 383 2.18 -19.59 33.25
N LEU A 384 1.84 -19.61 31.95
CA LEU A 384 2.81 -19.60 30.86
C LEU A 384 3.53 -18.26 30.69
N SER A 385 3.02 -17.16 31.25
CA SER A 385 3.71 -15.86 31.27
C SER A 385 5.02 -15.90 32.06
N HIS A 386 5.19 -16.89 32.95
CA HIS A 386 6.38 -17.10 33.78
C HIS A 386 7.27 -18.26 33.26
N HIS A 387 7.00 -18.74 32.04
CA HIS A 387 7.78 -19.82 31.44
C HIS A 387 9.21 -19.35 31.11
N TRP A 388 10.18 -20.26 31.16
CA TRP A 388 11.60 -19.94 30.91
C TRP A 388 11.89 -19.58 29.45
N ASP A 389 11.16 -20.18 28.49
CA ASP A 389 11.24 -19.84 27.07
C ASP A 389 10.51 -18.52 26.78
N VAL A 390 11.27 -17.53 26.32
CA VAL A 390 10.76 -16.16 26.06
C VAL A 390 9.72 -16.08 24.95
N SER A 391 9.73 -16.99 23.97
CA SER A 391 8.74 -16.99 22.89
C SER A 391 7.37 -17.43 23.38
N VAL A 392 7.34 -18.42 24.28
CA VAL A 392 6.13 -18.91 24.95
C VAL A 392 5.59 -17.82 25.87
N ALA A 393 6.44 -17.25 26.73
CA ALA A 393 6.06 -16.22 27.68
C ALA A 393 5.52 -14.96 26.97
N ALA A 394 6.19 -14.50 25.91
CA ALA A 394 5.74 -13.35 25.12
C ALA A 394 4.39 -13.58 24.44
N THR A 395 4.16 -14.77 23.87
CA THR A 395 2.88 -15.09 23.23
C THR A 395 1.76 -15.22 24.25
N ALA A 396 2.04 -15.76 25.44
CA ALA A 396 1.08 -15.84 26.54
C ALA A 396 0.66 -14.44 27.02
N ILE A 397 1.61 -13.51 27.17
CA ILE A 397 1.31 -12.10 27.49
C ILE A 397 0.46 -11.47 26.38
N GLN A 398 0.81 -11.70 25.12
CA GLN A 398 0.04 -11.18 23.98
C GLN A 398 -1.43 -11.62 24.05
N ILE A 399 -1.70 -12.89 24.31
CA ILE A 399 -3.07 -13.41 24.46
C ILE A 399 -3.77 -12.73 25.63
N ARG A 400 -3.12 -12.62 26.81
CA ARG A 400 -3.71 -11.94 27.98
C ARG A 400 -4.03 -10.48 27.69
N THR A 401 -3.15 -9.76 27.02
CA THR A 401 -3.39 -8.35 26.63
C THR A 401 -4.56 -8.24 25.65
N LEU A 402 -4.68 -9.15 24.68
CA LEU A 402 -5.81 -9.19 23.75
C LEU A 402 -7.13 -9.48 24.48
N LEU A 403 -7.16 -10.49 25.35
CA LEU A 403 -8.35 -10.82 26.15
C LEU A 403 -8.79 -9.64 27.02
N ALA A 404 -7.85 -9.00 27.74
CA ALA A 404 -8.14 -7.82 28.56
C ALA A 404 -8.58 -6.62 27.72
N LYS A 405 -8.05 -6.45 26.50
CA LYS A 405 -8.46 -5.37 25.58
C LYS A 405 -9.91 -5.50 25.14
N TRP A 406 -10.35 -6.72 24.85
CA TRP A 406 -11.69 -6.93 24.32
C TRP A 406 -12.75 -7.24 25.38
N GLY A 407 -12.37 -7.83 26.52
CA GLY A 407 -13.30 -8.13 27.62
C GLY A 407 -14.04 -6.89 28.13
N ASN A 408 -13.41 -5.72 28.05
CA ASN A 408 -13.99 -4.43 28.47
C ASN A 408 -14.85 -3.73 27.40
N ALA A 409 -14.97 -4.29 26.19
CA ALA A 409 -15.65 -3.65 25.05
C ALA A 409 -17.03 -4.27 24.70
N GLY A 410 -17.42 -5.39 25.33
CA GLY A 410 -18.66 -6.10 25.01
C GLY A 410 -19.85 -5.70 25.90
N PRO A 411 -21.07 -5.50 25.34
CA PRO A 411 -22.27 -5.10 26.10
C PRO A 411 -22.86 -6.21 27.01
N GLY A 412 -22.10 -7.27 27.32
CA GLY A 412 -22.55 -8.41 28.12
C GLY A 412 -21.55 -8.89 29.19
N PHE A 413 -20.36 -8.27 29.31
CA PHE A 413 -19.36 -8.56 30.35
C PHE A 413 -19.51 -7.60 31.56
N HIS A 414 -20.74 -7.22 31.90
CA HIS A 414 -21.06 -6.36 33.05
C HIS A 414 -21.32 -7.15 34.34
N ASP A 415 -20.84 -8.39 34.44
CA ASP A 415 -20.88 -9.08 35.73
C ASP A 415 -19.63 -8.72 36.53
N ASN A 416 -19.85 -8.16 37.72
CA ASN A 416 -18.93 -7.53 38.68
C ASN A 416 -17.80 -8.42 39.23
N ARG A 417 -17.18 -9.28 38.42
CA ARG A 417 -15.99 -10.04 38.79
C ARG A 417 -14.79 -9.51 38.02
N GLU A 418 -14.07 -8.56 38.61
CA GLU A 418 -12.69 -8.31 38.21
C GLU A 418 -11.89 -9.61 38.40
N SER A 419 -11.79 -10.43 37.35
CA SER A 419 -10.87 -11.57 37.40
C SER A 419 -9.46 -11.01 37.56
N LEU A 420 -8.81 -11.31 38.69
CA LEU A 420 -7.42 -10.94 38.97
C LEU A 420 -6.46 -11.36 37.83
N VAL A 421 -6.83 -12.39 37.07
CA VAL A 421 -6.05 -12.95 35.96
C VAL A 421 -6.00 -12.01 34.75
N LEU A 422 -7.07 -11.25 34.53
CA LEU A 422 -7.22 -10.27 33.45
C LEU A 422 -6.92 -8.83 33.90
N SER A 423 -6.52 -8.64 35.15
CA SER A 423 -6.10 -7.32 35.66
C SER A 423 -4.91 -6.78 34.85
N TYR A 424 -5.04 -5.55 34.33
CA TYR A 424 -3.97 -4.89 33.58
C TYR A 424 -2.67 -4.76 34.40
N MET A 425 -2.75 -4.58 35.72
CA MET A 425 -1.58 -4.48 36.60
C MET A 425 -0.78 -5.79 36.64
N ALA A 426 -1.47 -6.93 36.75
CA ALA A 426 -0.84 -8.25 36.74
C ALA A 426 -0.24 -8.63 35.37
N ILE A 427 -0.81 -8.10 34.29
CA ILE A 427 -0.26 -8.29 32.94
C ILE A 427 0.99 -7.40 32.77
N ALA A 428 0.95 -6.16 33.26
CA ALA A 428 2.08 -5.24 33.19
C ALA A 428 3.31 -5.74 33.96
N SER A 429 3.13 -6.28 35.17
CA SER A 429 4.23 -6.86 35.94
C SER A 429 4.84 -8.09 35.27
N ALA A 430 4.00 -8.97 34.70
CA ALA A 430 4.48 -10.10 33.92
C ALA A 430 5.25 -9.65 32.67
N ALA A 431 4.78 -8.60 31.98
CA ALA A 431 5.48 -8.02 30.84
C ALA A 431 6.86 -7.46 31.20
N GLN A 432 7.01 -6.81 32.36
CA GLN A 432 8.32 -6.36 32.86
C GLN A 432 9.31 -7.52 32.99
N ASN A 433 8.88 -8.62 33.61
CA ASN A 433 9.71 -9.80 33.80
C ASN A 433 10.17 -10.40 32.46
N VAL A 434 9.27 -10.53 31.49
CA VAL A 434 9.61 -11.09 30.17
C VAL A 434 10.49 -10.16 29.35
N VAL A 435 10.36 -8.84 29.50
CA VAL A 435 11.33 -7.89 28.92
C VAL A 435 12.73 -8.17 29.47
N ILE A 436 12.89 -8.29 30.79
CA ILE A 436 14.19 -8.57 31.42
C ILE A 436 14.76 -9.91 30.92
N GLN A 437 13.92 -10.96 30.83
CA GLN A 437 14.32 -12.26 30.30
C GLN A 437 14.79 -12.18 28.84
N CYS A 438 14.07 -11.45 27.97
CA CYS A 438 14.45 -11.29 26.56
C CYS A 438 15.84 -10.66 26.40
N LEU A 439 16.18 -9.73 27.29
CA LEU A 439 17.45 -9.00 27.26
C LEU A 439 18.61 -9.86 27.75
N ALA A 440 18.37 -10.85 28.62
CA ALA A 440 19.41 -11.76 29.11
C ALA A 440 19.87 -12.79 28.05
N GLU A 441 19.01 -13.19 27.11
CA GLU A 441 19.32 -14.27 26.15
C GLU A 441 20.01 -13.81 24.85
N GLU A 442 19.90 -12.53 24.46
CA GLU A 442 20.49 -11.94 23.24
C GLU A 442 20.38 -12.77 21.93
N THR A 443 19.29 -13.55 21.75
CA THR A 443 19.04 -14.35 20.55
C THR A 443 18.11 -13.65 19.56
N ARG A 444 18.14 -14.05 18.28
CA ARG A 444 17.18 -13.54 17.28
C ARG A 444 15.72 -13.81 17.67
N THR A 445 15.48 -14.92 18.35
CA THR A 445 14.18 -15.31 18.91
C THR A 445 13.78 -14.42 20.07
N SER A 446 14.71 -14.07 20.97
CA SER A 446 14.43 -13.15 22.07
C SER A 446 14.13 -11.73 21.59
N VAL A 447 14.79 -11.24 20.52
CA VAL A 447 14.45 -9.94 19.89
C VAL A 447 13.03 -9.94 19.29
N GLN A 448 12.60 -11.05 18.70
CA GLN A 448 11.22 -11.18 18.18
C GLN A 448 10.20 -11.22 19.31
N ALA A 449 10.47 -11.99 20.37
CA ALA A 449 9.64 -12.04 21.57
C ALA A 449 9.55 -10.65 22.24
N LEU A 450 10.67 -9.94 22.36
CA LEU A 450 10.75 -8.58 22.89
C LEU A 450 9.83 -7.64 22.11
N LYS A 451 9.87 -7.67 20.77
CA LYS A 451 8.98 -6.84 19.92
C LYS A 451 7.49 -7.14 20.16
N VAL A 452 7.12 -8.39 20.38
CA VAL A 452 5.74 -8.77 20.72
C VAL A 452 5.34 -8.18 22.07
N VAL A 453 6.17 -8.34 23.11
CA VAL A 453 5.89 -7.83 24.46
C VAL A 453 5.85 -6.30 24.48
N LEU A 454 6.77 -5.62 23.80
CA LEU A 454 6.77 -4.15 23.70
C LEU A 454 5.52 -3.62 22.98
N GLY A 455 5.00 -4.38 21.99
CA GLY A 455 3.69 -4.10 21.40
C GLY A 455 2.55 -4.20 22.41
N CYS A 456 2.60 -5.20 23.30
CA CYS A 456 1.64 -5.35 24.40
C CYS A 456 1.77 -4.22 25.43
N VAL A 457 2.99 -3.82 25.79
CA VAL A 457 3.26 -2.69 26.70
C VAL A 457 2.65 -1.39 26.15
N ARG A 458 2.77 -1.14 24.84
CA ARG A 458 2.11 0.00 24.20
C ARG A 458 0.58 -0.08 24.33
N ASP A 459 -0.02 -1.23 24.04
CA ASP A 459 -1.47 -1.41 24.15
C ASP A 459 -1.96 -1.25 25.61
N LEU A 460 -1.20 -1.78 26.58
CA LEU A 460 -1.45 -1.62 28.02
C LEU A 460 -1.34 -0.17 28.47
N SER A 461 -0.35 0.57 27.94
CA SER A 461 -0.14 1.96 28.33
C SER A 461 -1.40 2.78 28.13
N GLU A 462 -2.10 2.68 27.00
CA GLU A 462 -3.30 3.48 26.73
C GLU A 462 -4.42 3.22 27.76
N ARG A 463 -4.56 1.98 28.27
CA ARG A 463 -5.67 1.53 29.13
C ARG A 463 -5.35 1.51 30.62
N CYS A 464 -4.09 1.40 31.02
CA CYS A 464 -3.66 1.31 32.43
C CYS A 464 -2.54 2.32 32.72
N PRO A 465 -2.88 3.58 33.10
CA PRO A 465 -1.89 4.62 33.38
C PRO A 465 -1.08 4.34 34.64
N GLU A 466 -1.64 3.64 35.63
CA GLU A 466 -0.99 3.37 36.93
C GLU A 466 0.25 2.46 36.82
N ALA A 467 0.26 1.51 35.88
CA ALA A 467 1.39 0.62 35.65
C ALA A 467 2.56 1.28 34.89
N LEU A 468 2.30 2.43 34.25
CA LEU A 468 3.21 3.04 33.28
C LEU A 468 4.55 3.51 33.89
N PRO A 469 4.59 4.17 35.06
CA PRO A 469 5.85 4.64 35.65
C PRO A 469 6.84 3.49 35.92
N ALA A 470 6.33 2.36 36.45
CA ALA A 470 7.16 1.19 36.72
C ALA A 470 7.70 0.58 35.42
N LEU A 471 6.87 0.45 34.38
CA LEU A 471 7.27 -0.03 33.06
C LEU A 471 8.33 0.87 32.43
N ILE A 472 8.14 2.19 32.46
CA ILE A 472 9.09 3.16 31.92
C ILE A 472 10.44 3.07 32.65
N ASN A 473 10.44 2.93 33.98
CA ASN A 473 11.65 2.78 34.75
C ASN A 473 12.42 1.52 34.32
N THR A 474 11.73 0.37 34.20
CA THR A 474 12.35 -0.89 33.72
C THR A 474 12.92 -0.73 32.30
N LEU A 475 12.17 -0.13 31.37
CA LEU A 475 12.62 0.05 29.99
C LEU A 475 13.83 0.99 29.89
N THR A 476 13.84 2.08 30.66
CA THR A 476 14.92 3.08 30.61
C THR A 476 16.19 2.55 31.26
N THR A 477 16.07 1.88 32.41
CA THR A 477 17.21 1.21 33.06
C THR A 477 17.79 0.12 32.15
N ALA A 478 16.94 -0.72 31.55
CA ALA A 478 17.36 -1.72 30.56
C ALA A 478 18.07 -1.11 29.34
N LEU A 479 17.68 0.10 28.92
CA LEU A 479 18.31 0.78 27.80
C LEU A 479 19.78 1.13 28.08
N THR A 480 20.13 1.41 29.34
CA THR A 480 21.52 1.74 29.74
C THR A 480 22.48 0.55 29.66
N SER A 481 21.96 -0.68 29.82
CA SER A 481 22.77 -1.89 29.89
C SER A 481 22.78 -2.71 28.60
N THR A 482 22.03 -2.31 27.57
CA THR A 482 21.80 -3.12 26.36
C THR A 482 22.29 -2.43 25.10
N SER A 483 22.70 -3.22 24.11
CA SER A 483 23.18 -2.72 22.82
C SER A 483 22.54 -3.47 21.64
N GLY A 484 22.69 -2.96 20.41
CA GLY A 484 22.24 -3.62 19.19
C GLY A 484 20.72 -3.52 18.90
N GLU A 485 20.15 -4.57 18.30
CA GLU A 485 18.74 -4.57 17.85
C GLU A 485 17.73 -4.52 19.03
N SER A 486 18.10 -5.03 20.20
CA SER A 486 17.27 -5.01 21.41
C SER A 486 17.13 -3.59 21.97
N SER A 487 18.24 -2.85 22.09
CA SER A 487 18.22 -1.46 22.58
C SER A 487 17.45 -0.55 21.64
N LEU A 488 17.55 -0.77 20.33
CA LEU A 488 16.73 -0.06 19.34
C LEU A 488 15.23 -0.33 19.53
N ALA A 489 14.83 -1.59 19.77
CA ALA A 489 13.43 -1.93 20.01
C ALA A 489 12.89 -1.27 21.30
N LEU A 490 13.68 -1.25 22.37
CA LEU A 490 13.36 -0.55 23.62
C LEU A 490 13.19 0.96 23.38
N CYS A 491 14.15 1.58 22.68
CA CYS A 491 14.11 3.00 22.33
C CYS A 491 12.86 3.35 21.51
N GLN A 492 12.52 2.57 20.49
CA GLN A 492 11.30 2.75 19.70
C GLN A 492 10.03 2.61 20.53
N CYS A 493 10.00 1.69 21.50
CA CYS A 493 8.87 1.57 22.43
C CYS A 493 8.76 2.79 23.32
N LEU A 494 9.86 3.25 23.93
CA LEU A 494 9.89 4.47 24.76
C LEU A 494 9.43 5.70 23.98
N VAL A 495 9.84 5.83 22.71
CA VAL A 495 9.35 6.89 21.82
C VAL A 495 7.82 6.81 21.70
N SER A 496 7.27 5.64 21.39
CA SER A 496 5.81 5.48 21.25
C SER A 496 5.03 5.76 22.55
N LEU A 497 5.62 5.43 23.70
CA LEU A 497 5.07 5.75 25.02
C LEU A 497 5.14 7.26 25.30
N GLY A 498 6.27 7.90 25.01
CA GLY A 498 6.46 9.34 25.15
C GLY A 498 5.53 10.16 24.25
N GLU A 499 5.24 9.67 23.04
CA GLU A 499 4.25 10.28 22.15
C GLU A 499 2.82 10.21 22.70
N SER A 500 2.51 9.17 23.47
CA SER A 500 1.17 8.94 24.02
C SER A 500 0.97 9.66 25.36
N ARG A 501 1.94 9.55 26.28
CA ARG A 501 1.96 10.18 27.61
C ARG A 501 3.39 10.63 27.99
N PRO A 502 3.77 11.89 27.69
CA PRO A 502 5.12 12.39 27.95
C PRO A 502 5.41 12.70 29.43
N GLU A 503 4.37 12.95 30.25
CA GLU A 503 4.55 13.47 31.62
C GLU A 503 5.23 12.45 32.55
N ASP A 504 4.84 11.18 32.45
CA ASP A 504 5.38 10.08 33.26
C ASP A 504 6.81 9.68 32.83
N LEU A 505 7.19 9.95 31.58
CA LEU A 505 8.47 9.56 31.02
C LEU A 505 9.60 10.49 31.47
N PHE A 506 9.39 11.80 31.42
CA PHE A 506 10.49 12.77 31.51
C PHE A 506 10.73 13.32 32.93
N THR A 507 9.91 13.00 33.94
CA THR A 507 10.07 13.50 35.31
C THR A 507 11.34 12.98 35.98
N HIS A 508 11.65 11.69 35.85
CA HIS A 508 12.79 11.06 36.52
C HIS A 508 13.90 10.59 35.56
N HIS A 509 13.62 10.45 34.27
CA HIS A 509 14.51 9.78 33.33
C HIS A 509 15.22 10.71 32.34
N LEU A 510 14.88 12.00 32.30
CA LEU A 510 15.48 12.95 31.36
C LEU A 510 17.03 13.01 31.44
N PRO A 511 17.68 13.04 32.63
CA PRO A 511 19.15 13.07 32.71
C PRO A 511 19.81 11.82 32.11
N ILE A 512 19.20 10.64 32.31
CA ILE A 512 19.70 9.37 31.76
C ILE A 512 19.63 9.41 30.23
N LEU A 513 18.53 9.90 29.67
CA LEU A 513 18.36 10.02 28.22
C LEU A 513 19.34 11.03 27.60
N GLN A 514 19.64 12.13 28.30
CA GLN A 514 20.64 13.11 27.87
C GLN A 514 22.04 12.51 27.84
N GLN A 515 22.39 11.74 28.87
CA GLN A 515 23.68 11.04 28.93
C GLN A 515 23.80 9.99 27.81
N LEU A 516 22.78 9.15 27.61
CA LEU A 516 22.77 8.14 26.54
C LEU A 516 22.88 8.78 25.14
N TYR A 517 22.26 9.94 24.93
CA TYR A 517 22.40 10.68 23.68
C TYR A 517 23.82 11.21 23.49
N ALA A 518 24.42 11.80 24.52
CA ALA A 518 25.80 12.28 24.47
C ALA A 518 26.78 11.13 24.19
N ASP A 519 26.63 10.00 24.88
CA ASP A 519 27.46 8.81 24.70
C ASP A 519 27.34 8.25 23.28
N ALA A 520 26.12 8.19 22.73
CA ALA A 520 25.89 7.76 21.35
C ALA A 520 26.51 8.70 20.31
N LEU A 521 26.58 10.00 20.59
CA LEU A 521 27.14 11.02 19.71
C LEU A 521 28.68 11.01 19.73
N HIS A 522 29.26 10.70 20.89
CA HIS A 522 30.71 10.62 21.11
C HIS A 522 31.35 9.32 20.64
N GLN A 523 30.56 8.32 20.27
CA GLN A 523 31.09 7.03 19.83
C GLN A 523 31.72 7.16 18.42
N GLU A 524 32.99 6.76 18.26
CA GLU A 524 33.70 6.84 16.99
C GLU A 524 33.14 5.88 15.92
N GLN A 525 33.20 6.30 14.65
CA GLN A 525 32.86 5.47 13.50
C GLN A 525 33.86 4.32 13.34
N ALA A 526 33.56 3.16 13.94
CA ALA A 526 34.29 1.94 13.63
C ALA A 526 34.05 1.55 12.15
N GLN A 527 35.11 1.22 11.41
CA GLN A 527 35.07 0.67 10.04
C GLN A 527 34.49 -0.76 10.00
N GLY A 528 33.27 -0.96 10.51
CA GLY A 528 32.58 -2.24 10.58
C GLY A 528 31.35 -2.32 9.67
N ASP A 529 30.88 -3.55 9.43
CA ASP A 529 29.73 -3.95 8.61
C ASP A 529 28.58 -2.92 8.53
N GLY A 530 28.16 -2.57 7.31
CA GLY A 530 27.15 -1.52 7.06
C GLY A 530 25.80 -1.71 7.77
N ARG A 531 25.48 -2.93 8.22
CA ARG A 531 24.28 -3.22 9.01
C ARG A 531 24.36 -2.70 10.45
N ASN A 532 25.51 -2.78 11.12
CA ASN A 532 25.67 -2.26 12.48
C ASN A 532 25.62 -0.73 12.53
N ASN A 533 26.07 -0.07 11.47
CA ASN A 533 25.99 1.39 11.35
C ASN A 533 24.53 1.88 11.21
N SER A 534 23.66 1.11 10.54
CA SER A 534 22.23 1.46 10.43
C SER A 534 21.51 1.47 11.79
N VAL A 535 21.78 0.48 12.66
CA VAL A 535 21.18 0.38 13.99
C VAL A 535 21.65 1.53 14.89
N LYS A 536 22.94 1.88 14.84
CA LYS A 536 23.49 3.05 15.58
C LYS A 536 22.83 4.35 15.14
N HIS A 537 22.70 4.58 13.84
CA HIS A 537 22.03 5.76 13.29
C HIS A 537 20.57 5.83 13.72
N ASP A 538 19.85 4.70 13.69
CA ASP A 538 18.45 4.63 14.14
C ASP A 538 18.31 4.88 15.64
N MET A 539 19.26 4.38 16.45
CA MET A 539 19.30 4.62 17.89
C MET A 539 19.52 6.11 18.21
N LEU A 540 20.46 6.77 17.54
CA LEU A 540 20.72 8.21 17.68
C LEU A 540 19.47 9.04 17.37
N VAL A 541 18.76 8.71 16.28
CA VAL A 541 17.51 9.38 15.90
C VAL A 541 16.41 9.12 16.95
N GLY A 542 16.31 7.89 17.47
CA GLY A 542 15.33 7.53 18.50
C GLY A 542 15.56 8.29 19.82
N LEU A 543 16.82 8.36 20.29
CA LEU A 543 17.19 9.11 21.49
C LEU A 543 16.94 10.62 21.32
N ALA A 544 17.31 11.18 20.17
CA ALA A 544 17.01 12.58 19.86
C ALA A 544 15.49 12.84 19.85
N MET A 545 14.69 11.92 19.32
CA MET A 545 13.23 12.04 19.32
C MET A 545 12.65 12.08 20.74
N LEU A 546 13.21 11.31 21.68
CA LEU A 546 12.83 11.37 23.11
C LEU A 546 13.15 12.75 23.72
N LEU A 547 14.33 13.31 23.42
CA LEU A 547 14.72 14.63 23.93
C LEU A 547 13.85 15.76 23.33
N LEU A 548 13.52 15.68 22.04
CA LEU A 548 12.60 16.62 21.38
C LEU A 548 11.18 16.58 21.99
N LEU A 549 10.70 15.39 22.37
CA LEU A 549 9.42 15.23 23.07
C LEU A 549 9.42 15.88 24.45
N ALA A 550 10.56 15.87 25.16
CA ALA A 550 10.72 16.55 26.44
C ALA A 550 10.67 18.08 26.28
N ASP A 551 11.31 18.60 25.25
CA ASP A 551 11.45 20.04 24.99
C ASP A 551 10.10 20.73 24.69
N ARG A 552 9.21 20.06 23.94
CA ARG A 552 7.84 20.53 23.60
C ARG A 552 7.00 20.97 24.80
N LYS A 553 7.27 20.48 26.01
CA LYS A 553 6.51 20.79 27.22
C LYS A 553 7.13 21.92 28.07
N GLY A 554 8.11 22.66 27.53
CA GLY A 554 8.77 23.77 28.22
C GLY A 554 9.83 23.33 29.24
N ARG A 555 10.22 22.05 29.23
CA ARG A 555 11.40 21.57 29.96
C ARG A 555 12.61 21.79 29.05
N SER A 556 13.27 22.95 29.18
CA SER A 556 14.40 23.35 28.32
C SER A 556 15.43 22.22 28.24
N CYS A 557 15.45 21.49 27.12
CA CYS A 557 16.38 20.40 26.89
C CYS A 557 17.40 20.84 25.82
N GLN A 558 18.38 21.65 26.24
CA GLN A 558 19.40 22.20 25.34
C GLN A 558 20.42 21.18 24.83
N SER A 559 20.32 19.90 25.23
CA SER A 559 21.31 18.87 24.87
C SER A 559 21.44 18.64 23.36
N ILE A 560 20.34 18.80 22.60
CA ILE A 560 20.41 18.72 21.14
C ILE A 560 21.03 20.01 20.59
N SER A 561 20.50 21.18 20.94
CA SER A 561 20.96 22.47 20.41
C SER A 561 22.46 22.70 20.63
N GLN A 562 22.98 22.35 21.81
CA GLN A 562 24.41 22.44 22.14
C GLN A 562 25.30 21.51 21.29
N ASN A 563 24.77 20.40 20.77
CA ASN A 563 25.52 19.39 20.03
C ASN A 563 25.23 19.35 18.51
N ILE A 564 24.45 20.30 17.98
CA ILE A 564 24.06 20.31 16.56
C ILE A 564 25.28 20.30 15.63
N GLN A 565 26.31 21.09 15.94
CA GLN A 565 27.49 21.17 15.06
C GLN A 565 28.17 19.81 14.89
N ARG A 566 28.45 19.13 16.01
CA ARG A 566 29.04 17.78 16.00
C ARG A 566 28.13 16.77 15.30
N LEU A 567 26.82 16.85 15.54
CA LEU A 567 25.84 15.98 14.92
C LEU A 567 25.88 16.10 13.38
N VAL A 568 25.91 17.33 12.87
CA VAL A 568 25.94 17.60 11.43
C VAL A 568 27.26 17.16 10.82
N ASP A 569 28.39 17.45 11.46
CA ASP A 569 29.73 17.14 10.95
C ASP A 569 30.02 15.63 10.88
N HIS A 570 29.58 14.86 11.89
CA HIS A 570 29.86 13.42 11.96
C HIS A 570 28.71 12.55 11.43
N TYR A 571 27.48 13.03 11.47
CA TYR A 571 26.27 12.26 11.18
C TYR A 571 25.24 13.07 10.36
N PRO A 572 25.57 13.52 9.13
CA PRO A 572 24.70 14.41 8.35
C PRO A 572 23.33 13.79 8.00
N TRP A 573 23.28 12.49 7.70
CA TRP A 573 22.02 11.80 7.42
C TRP A 573 21.14 11.59 8.66
N PRO A 574 21.66 11.10 9.81
CA PRO A 574 20.93 11.15 11.07
C PRO A 574 20.50 12.57 11.47
N ALA A 575 21.34 13.60 11.26
CA ALA A 575 20.99 14.99 11.53
C ALA A 575 19.75 15.42 10.73
N TYR A 576 19.72 15.12 9.43
CA TYR A 576 18.55 15.39 8.58
C TYR A 576 17.29 14.67 9.09
N ARG A 577 17.42 13.40 9.49
CA ARG A 577 16.30 12.63 10.06
C ARG A 577 15.80 13.20 11.39
N ILE A 578 16.71 13.67 12.24
CA ILE A 578 16.38 14.34 13.52
C ILE A 578 15.66 15.65 13.24
N ALA A 579 16.14 16.48 12.31
CA ALA A 579 15.47 17.71 11.92
C ALA A 579 14.06 17.44 11.37
N HIS A 580 13.91 16.41 10.52
CA HIS A 580 12.59 15.93 10.10
C HIS A 580 11.70 15.55 11.30
N GLN A 581 12.17 14.74 12.26
CA GLN A 581 11.37 14.43 13.45
C GLN A 581 11.06 15.67 14.29
N ALA A 582 11.98 16.62 14.39
CA ALA A 582 11.76 17.89 15.08
C ALA A 582 10.62 18.70 14.44
N THR A 583 10.54 18.78 13.11
CA THR A 583 9.40 19.41 12.42
C THR A 583 8.07 18.70 12.69
N ARG A 584 8.08 17.36 12.83
CA ARG A 584 6.87 16.58 13.17
C ARG A 584 6.42 16.84 14.62
N LEU A 585 7.37 17.03 15.53
CA LEU A 585 7.15 17.25 16.96
C LEU A 585 6.94 18.73 17.32
N ASN A 586 7.01 19.63 16.35
CA ASN A 586 6.87 21.09 16.47
C ASN A 586 8.05 21.79 17.16
N CYS A 587 9.24 21.19 17.13
CA CYS A 587 10.50 21.80 17.56
C CYS A 587 11.17 22.49 16.35
N HIS A 588 10.50 23.53 15.83
CA HIS A 588 10.89 24.17 14.56
C HIS A 588 12.23 24.92 14.64
N GLU A 589 12.54 25.53 15.78
CA GLU A 589 13.81 26.24 15.99
C GLU A 589 15.01 25.30 15.84
N THR A 590 15.00 24.16 16.54
CA THR A 590 16.05 23.13 16.42
C THR A 590 16.16 22.59 15.00
N ALA A 591 15.02 22.38 14.32
CA ALA A 591 15.00 21.91 12.94
C ALA A 591 15.65 22.93 11.98
N ALA A 592 15.33 24.22 12.12
CA ALA A 592 15.89 25.29 11.30
C ALA A 592 17.42 25.35 11.44
N GLU A 593 17.95 25.30 12.66
CA GLU A 593 19.39 25.35 12.90
C GLU A 593 20.14 24.15 12.27
N ILE A 594 19.54 22.96 12.32
CA ILE A 594 20.10 21.77 11.66
C ILE A 594 20.07 21.92 10.13
N PHE A 595 18.95 22.38 9.55
CA PHE A 595 18.82 22.54 8.09
C PHE A 595 19.81 23.56 7.51
N VAL A 596 20.02 24.70 8.18
CA VAL A 596 21.02 25.71 7.78
C VAL A 596 22.41 25.11 7.67
N LYS A 597 22.83 24.37 8.72
CA LYS A 597 24.17 23.78 8.79
C LYS A 597 24.34 22.63 7.81
N LEU A 598 23.27 21.87 7.53
CA LEU A 598 23.30 20.83 6.51
C LEU A 598 23.37 21.42 5.10
N ALA A 599 22.70 22.53 4.83
CA ALA A 599 22.65 23.12 3.48
C ALA A 599 24.05 23.38 2.91
N THR A 600 25.01 23.78 3.75
CA THR A 600 26.40 24.05 3.32
C THR A 600 27.21 22.79 2.99
N GLN A 601 26.72 21.60 3.36
CA GLN A 601 27.42 20.32 3.17
C GLN A 601 26.88 19.50 1.99
N VAL A 602 25.81 19.94 1.32
CA VAL A 602 25.17 19.17 0.26
C VAL A 602 25.78 19.49 -1.11
N ALA A 603 26.07 18.43 -1.89
CA ALA A 603 26.69 18.53 -3.21
C ALA A 603 25.70 18.86 -4.36
N SER A 604 24.39 18.81 -4.12
CA SER A 604 23.35 19.06 -5.14
C SER A 604 22.64 20.38 -4.88
N GLU A 605 22.50 21.20 -5.92
CA GLU A 605 21.76 22.46 -5.88
C GLU A 605 20.29 22.27 -5.49
N HIS A 606 19.63 21.22 -5.98
CA HIS A 606 18.21 20.96 -5.68
C HIS A 606 18.01 20.66 -4.19
N TYR A 607 18.92 19.87 -3.60
CA TYR A 607 18.88 19.57 -2.17
C TYR A 607 19.29 20.75 -1.31
N TYR A 608 20.18 21.63 -1.79
CA TYR A 608 20.49 22.91 -1.16
C TYR A 608 19.22 23.76 -1.03
N TYR A 609 18.52 24.01 -2.15
CA TYR A 609 17.26 24.77 -2.14
C TYR A 609 16.15 24.09 -1.35
N TRP A 610 16.08 22.76 -1.35
CA TRP A 610 15.18 22.01 -0.48
C TRP A 610 15.41 22.31 1.00
N LEU A 611 16.66 22.20 1.47
CA LEU A 611 17.02 22.47 2.87
C LEU A 611 16.78 23.94 3.25
N CYS A 612 17.17 24.89 2.39
CA CYS A 612 16.87 26.31 2.61
C CYS A 612 15.36 26.58 2.62
N GLY A 613 14.56 25.84 1.83
CA GLY A 613 13.10 25.92 1.89
C GLY A 613 12.57 25.46 3.25
N LEU A 614 13.01 24.29 3.72
CA LEU A 614 12.61 23.72 5.02
C LEU A 614 12.99 24.63 6.19
N GLU A 615 14.18 25.19 6.18
CA GLU A 615 14.63 26.19 7.14
C GLU A 615 13.65 27.36 7.21
N GLN A 616 13.36 28.00 6.08
CA GLN A 616 12.49 29.18 6.06
C GLN A 616 11.09 28.85 6.59
N PHE A 617 10.50 27.71 6.25
CA PHE A 617 9.22 27.30 6.82
C PHE A 617 9.29 27.09 8.33
N CYS A 618 10.38 26.50 8.84
CA CYS A 618 10.58 26.34 10.28
C CYS A 618 10.73 27.68 11.00
N LEU A 619 11.48 28.64 10.44
CA LEU A 619 11.59 29.99 10.99
C LEU A 619 10.23 30.72 11.01
N GLY A 620 9.41 30.51 9.98
CA GLY A 620 8.03 31.01 9.93
C GLY A 620 7.18 30.46 11.08
N GLU A 621 7.20 29.16 11.32
CA GLU A 621 6.46 28.53 12.42
C GLU A 621 7.03 28.90 13.81
N THR A 622 8.33 29.11 13.95
CA THR A 622 8.91 29.67 15.19
C THR A 622 8.35 31.06 15.50
N CYS A 623 8.19 31.93 14.49
CA CYS A 623 7.58 33.25 14.69
C CYS A 623 6.11 33.18 15.15
N LEU A 624 5.38 32.11 14.78
CA LEU A 624 4.00 31.87 15.20
C LEU A 624 3.92 31.31 16.63
N ALA A 625 4.95 30.59 17.08
CA ALA A 625 5.03 30.13 18.47
C ALA A 625 5.15 31.30 19.47
N ASP A 626 5.70 32.43 19.05
CA ASP A 626 5.89 33.65 19.87
C ASP A 626 4.60 34.49 20.07
N ILE A 627 3.45 34.05 19.54
CA ILE A 627 2.17 34.78 19.68
C ILE A 627 1.74 34.73 21.15
N THR A 628 1.95 35.85 21.86
CA THR A 628 1.56 36.05 23.27
C THR A 628 0.05 36.03 23.44
N GLU A 629 -0.43 35.78 24.67
CA GLU A 629 -1.87 35.75 25.01
C GLU A 629 -2.62 37.03 24.61
N LYS A 630 -1.94 38.18 24.59
CA LYS A 630 -2.51 39.47 24.17
C LYS A 630 -2.36 39.66 22.65
N PRO A 631 -3.40 40.15 21.94
CA PRO A 631 -3.43 40.22 20.47
C PRO A 631 -2.49 41.26 19.84
N ASP A 632 -1.80 42.08 20.64
CA ASP A 632 -1.01 43.23 20.16
C ASP A 632 0.17 42.81 19.24
N ASN A 633 0.72 41.61 19.40
CA ASN A 633 1.82 41.08 18.57
C ASN A 633 1.35 40.18 17.41
N LEU A 634 0.04 39.97 17.25
CA LEU A 634 -0.49 38.98 16.29
C LEU A 634 -0.19 39.36 14.83
N MET A 635 -0.50 40.60 14.45
CA MET A 635 -0.32 41.08 13.07
C MET A 635 1.15 41.09 12.63
N PRO A 636 2.12 41.63 13.41
CA PRO A 636 3.54 41.57 13.06
C PRO A 636 4.08 40.13 12.93
N CYS A 637 3.72 39.24 13.87
CA CYS A 637 4.14 37.83 13.81
C CYS A 637 3.64 37.14 12.55
N LEU A 638 2.36 37.31 12.20
CA LEU A 638 1.78 36.73 11.00
C LEU A 638 2.43 37.27 9.71
N ALA A 639 2.69 38.57 9.64
CA ALA A 639 3.35 39.18 8.47
C ALA A 639 4.79 38.65 8.29
N LYS A 640 5.55 38.54 9.39
CA LYS A 640 6.90 37.98 9.36
C LYS A 640 6.89 36.49 8.99
N ALA A 641 5.97 35.71 9.55
CA ALA A 641 5.79 34.31 9.19
C ALA A 641 5.46 34.15 7.70
N LEU A 642 4.52 34.93 7.17
CA LEU A 642 4.17 34.93 5.75
C LEU A 642 5.38 35.25 4.85
N GLN A 643 6.21 36.22 5.24
CA GLN A 643 7.44 36.54 4.51
C GLN A 643 8.39 35.32 4.43
N HIS A 644 8.55 34.59 5.52
CA HIS A 644 9.35 33.36 5.54
C HIS A 644 8.73 32.25 4.66
N TYR A 645 7.41 32.10 4.68
CA TYR A 645 6.69 31.16 3.81
C TYR A 645 6.90 31.45 2.32
N GLU A 646 6.81 32.72 1.90
CA GLU A 646 7.03 33.09 0.50
C GLU A 646 8.47 32.82 0.05
N LYS A 647 9.48 33.12 0.90
CA LYS A 647 10.88 32.76 0.66
C LYS A 647 11.06 31.25 0.54
N GLY A 648 10.46 30.48 1.45
CA GLY A 648 10.48 29.02 1.42
C GLY A 648 9.86 28.45 0.14
N LEU A 649 8.73 29.01 -0.32
CA LEU A 649 8.06 28.61 -1.56
C LEU A 649 8.90 28.92 -2.80
N SER A 650 9.63 30.05 -2.84
CA SER A 650 10.57 30.32 -3.93
C SER A 650 11.71 29.29 -3.99
N ASN A 651 12.28 28.93 -2.83
CA ASN A 651 13.32 27.91 -2.74
C ASN A 651 12.80 26.54 -3.18
N LEU A 652 11.59 26.16 -2.75
CA LEU A 652 11.03 24.86 -3.09
C LEU A 652 10.71 24.73 -4.59
N LYS A 653 10.27 25.82 -5.24
CA LYS A 653 10.14 25.86 -6.70
C LYS A 653 11.49 25.70 -7.41
N ALA A 654 12.54 26.31 -6.89
CA ALA A 654 13.91 26.14 -7.42
C ALA A 654 14.47 24.72 -7.20
N ALA A 655 14.05 24.03 -6.14
CA ALA A 655 14.40 22.63 -5.88
C ALA A 655 13.67 21.62 -6.78
N SER A 656 12.52 22.02 -7.38
CA SER A 656 11.68 21.12 -8.17
C SER A 656 12.24 20.89 -9.57
N THR A 657 12.27 19.64 -10.02
CA THR A 657 12.68 19.26 -11.39
C THR A 657 11.53 18.59 -12.15
N PRO A 658 11.58 18.53 -13.50
CA PRO A 658 10.57 17.80 -14.26
C PRO A 658 10.53 16.29 -13.95
N SER A 659 11.68 15.70 -13.61
CA SER A 659 11.78 14.29 -13.22
C SER A 659 11.29 14.01 -11.81
N HIS A 660 11.42 14.98 -10.90
CA HIS A 660 10.96 14.88 -9.52
C HIS A 660 10.20 16.15 -9.10
N PRO A 661 8.92 16.29 -9.54
CA PRO A 661 8.15 17.48 -9.27
C PRO A 661 7.65 17.51 -7.82
N LEU A 662 7.92 18.60 -7.10
CA LEU A 662 7.55 18.75 -5.69
C LEU A 662 6.13 19.33 -5.51
N LEU A 663 5.13 18.78 -6.24
CA LEU A 663 3.77 19.32 -6.29
C LEU A 663 3.09 19.36 -4.93
N PHE A 664 3.03 18.22 -4.23
CA PHE A 664 2.41 18.14 -2.90
C PHE A 664 3.04 19.13 -1.92
N HIS A 665 4.37 19.24 -1.91
CA HIS A 665 5.09 20.12 -1.00
C HIS A 665 4.80 21.59 -1.29
N CYS A 666 4.82 21.99 -2.57
CA CYS A 666 4.44 23.33 -3.02
C CYS A 666 3.00 23.67 -2.59
N ASP A 667 2.05 22.78 -2.87
CA ASP A 667 0.62 23.03 -2.63
C ASP A 667 0.32 23.07 -1.13
N TYR A 668 0.87 22.14 -0.36
CA TYR A 668 0.67 22.06 1.09
C TYR A 668 1.21 23.31 1.81
N MET A 669 2.42 23.77 1.46
CA MET A 669 3.01 24.98 2.05
C MET A 669 2.33 26.25 1.54
N ARG A 670 1.91 26.29 0.27
CA ARG A 670 1.16 27.43 -0.27
C ARG A 670 -0.18 27.61 0.42
N LEU A 671 -0.90 26.52 0.70
CA LEU A 671 -2.16 26.61 1.44
C LEU A 671 -1.97 27.16 2.86
N ARG A 672 -0.87 26.80 3.54
CA ARG A 672 -0.53 27.38 4.84
C ARG A 672 -0.22 28.89 4.72
N ALA A 673 0.54 29.30 3.70
CA ALA A 673 0.80 30.71 3.43
C ALA A 673 -0.50 31.50 3.14
N ASP A 674 -1.37 30.95 2.28
CA ASP A 674 -2.65 31.56 1.94
C ASP A 674 -3.60 31.66 3.16
N MET A 675 -3.52 30.69 4.09
CA MET A 675 -4.22 30.75 5.38
C MET A 675 -3.71 31.90 6.26
N LEU A 676 -2.39 32.05 6.40
CA LEU A 676 -1.79 33.17 7.13
C LEU A 676 -2.18 34.52 6.52
N HIS A 677 -2.16 34.61 5.18
CA HIS A 677 -2.58 35.79 4.44
C HIS A 677 -4.06 36.12 4.66
N SER A 678 -4.94 35.11 4.61
CA SER A 678 -6.38 35.29 4.85
C SER A 678 -6.65 35.75 6.30
N CYS A 679 -5.90 35.25 7.29
CA CYS A 679 -5.98 35.72 8.66
C CYS A 679 -5.49 37.17 8.80
N LEU A 680 -4.39 37.55 8.14
CA LEU A 680 -3.92 38.95 8.11
C LEU A 680 -4.96 39.89 7.50
N LEU A 681 -5.58 39.49 6.38
CA LEU A 681 -6.63 40.25 5.73
C LEU A 681 -7.83 40.41 6.67
N LEU A 682 -8.31 39.32 7.28
CA LEU A 682 -9.41 39.35 8.23
C LEU A 682 -9.11 40.30 9.41
N LEU A 683 -7.94 40.18 10.04
CA LEU A 683 -7.54 41.05 11.15
C LEU A 683 -7.42 42.52 10.71
N SER A 684 -6.96 42.79 9.50
CA SER A 684 -6.92 44.15 8.94
C SER A 684 -8.33 44.72 8.76
N CYS A 685 -9.28 43.94 8.22
CA CYS A 685 -10.68 44.33 8.08
C CYS A 685 -11.40 44.45 9.44
N LEU A 686 -10.98 43.70 10.46
CA LEU A 686 -11.50 43.86 11.82
C LEU A 686 -10.97 45.13 12.48
N ALA A 687 -9.73 45.53 12.18
CA ALA A 687 -9.15 46.78 12.68
C ALA A 687 -9.81 48.02 12.04
N THR A 688 -10.27 47.94 10.78
CA THR A 688 -10.96 49.07 10.12
C THR A 688 -12.27 49.46 10.80
N ILE A 689 -12.92 48.56 11.55
CA ILE A 689 -14.12 48.86 12.35
C ILE A 689 -13.85 49.97 13.37
N ARG A 690 -12.63 50.02 13.93
CA ARG A 690 -12.22 51.03 14.91
C ARG A 690 -11.85 52.36 14.26
N THR A 691 -11.36 52.34 13.03
CA THR A 691 -10.82 53.53 12.35
C THR A 691 -11.80 54.18 11.36
N CYS A 692 -12.72 53.40 10.78
CA CYS A 692 -13.70 53.81 9.77
C CYS A 692 -15.10 53.23 10.09
N PRO A 693 -15.83 53.79 11.08
CA PRO A 693 -17.18 53.33 11.40
C PRO A 693 -18.15 53.54 10.22
N PRO A 694 -19.25 52.76 10.14
CA PRO A 694 -20.21 52.85 9.04
C PRO A 694 -20.75 54.30 8.89
N PRO A 695 -20.89 54.81 7.65
CA PRO A 695 -21.37 56.17 7.42
C PRO A 695 -22.80 56.31 7.93
N ALA A 696 -23.19 57.49 8.42
CA ALA A 696 -24.51 57.75 9.00
C ALA A 696 -25.71 57.42 8.07
N ILE A 697 -25.45 57.33 6.75
CA ILE A 697 -26.44 57.02 5.71
C ILE A 697 -26.63 55.49 5.54
N ALA A 698 -25.72 54.65 6.03
CA ALA A 698 -25.74 53.19 5.88
C ALA A 698 -27.06 52.53 6.34
N PRO A 699 -27.69 52.94 7.46
CA PRO A 699 -29.01 52.41 7.85
C PRO A 699 -30.12 52.74 6.87
N ALA A 700 -30.09 53.93 6.26
CA ALA A 700 -31.07 54.35 5.27
C ALA A 700 -30.88 53.59 3.94
N VAL A 701 -29.63 53.36 3.52
CA VAL A 701 -29.29 52.56 2.33
C VAL A 701 -29.69 51.09 2.52
N ALA A 702 -29.48 50.53 3.70
CA ALA A 702 -29.90 49.16 4.03
C ALA A 702 -31.42 48.99 3.98
N LEU A 703 -32.17 49.98 4.48
CA LEU A 703 -33.63 49.99 4.43
C LEU A 703 -34.18 50.13 3.00
N THR A 704 -33.55 50.96 2.15
CA THR A 704 -34.00 51.14 0.75
C THR A 704 -33.66 49.96 -0.15
N MET A 705 -32.54 49.28 0.09
CA MET A 705 -32.12 48.11 -0.69
C MET A 705 -32.61 46.77 -0.13
N GLY A 706 -33.26 46.77 1.04
CA GLY A 706 -33.73 45.55 1.71
C GLY A 706 -32.62 44.60 2.15
N GLN A 707 -31.37 45.09 2.24
CA GLN A 707 -30.20 44.31 2.67
C GLN A 707 -29.69 44.84 4.00
N GLU A 708 -30.00 44.12 5.08
CA GLU A 708 -29.64 44.50 6.44
C GLU A 708 -28.12 44.54 6.68
N LEU A 709 -27.37 43.77 5.91
CA LEU A 709 -25.90 43.75 5.87
C LEU A 709 -25.27 45.12 5.56
N LEU A 710 -25.94 45.92 4.71
CA LEU A 710 -25.44 47.24 4.28
C LEU A 710 -25.43 48.27 5.42
N ARG A 711 -26.07 47.97 6.57
CA ARG A 711 -25.95 48.78 7.79
C ARG A 711 -24.50 48.91 8.28
N CYS A 712 -23.65 47.94 7.92
CA CYS A 712 -22.24 47.91 8.27
C CYS A 712 -21.34 48.61 7.23
N GLY A 713 -21.91 49.19 6.16
CA GLY A 713 -21.16 49.93 5.14
C GLY A 713 -20.13 49.08 4.40
N HIS A 714 -18.96 49.66 4.11
CA HIS A 714 -17.84 49.02 3.38
C HIS A 714 -17.31 47.74 4.04
N MET A 715 -17.49 47.62 5.36
CA MET A 715 -17.07 46.44 6.13
C MET A 715 -17.80 45.17 5.66
N ALA A 716 -19.07 45.28 5.28
CA ALA A 716 -19.87 44.15 4.86
C ALA A 716 -19.30 43.48 3.60
N THR A 717 -18.86 44.30 2.63
CA THR A 717 -18.26 43.82 1.39
C THR A 717 -16.86 43.23 1.61
N GLU A 718 -16.04 43.82 2.48
CA GLU A 718 -14.72 43.26 2.83
C GLU A 718 -14.84 41.93 3.58
N MET A 719 -15.78 41.83 4.53
CA MET A 719 -15.99 40.60 5.29
C MET A 719 -16.57 39.48 4.44
N GLN A 720 -17.42 39.80 3.47
CA GLN A 720 -17.88 38.82 2.47
C GLN A 720 -16.71 38.31 1.63
N GLN A 721 -15.77 39.18 1.22
CA GLN A 721 -14.56 38.75 0.52
C GLN A 721 -13.69 37.83 1.41
N CYS A 722 -13.44 38.21 2.66
CA CYS A 722 -12.71 37.37 3.62
C CYS A 722 -13.38 35.99 3.81
N ALA A 723 -14.71 35.95 3.99
CA ALA A 723 -15.46 34.71 4.13
C ALA A 723 -15.31 33.81 2.88
N THR A 724 -15.44 34.39 1.68
CA THR A 724 -15.27 33.64 0.43
C THR A 724 -13.83 33.11 0.26
N GLN A 725 -12.80 33.88 0.62
CA GLN A 725 -11.42 33.42 0.57
C GLN A 725 -11.18 32.23 1.53
N VAL A 726 -11.67 32.31 2.76
CA VAL A 726 -11.57 31.22 3.75
C VAL A 726 -12.33 29.98 3.29
N GLN A 727 -13.51 30.13 2.68
CA GLN A 727 -14.25 29.03 2.07
C GLN A 727 -13.47 28.40 0.90
N GLN A 728 -12.86 29.21 0.03
CA GLN A 728 -12.00 28.72 -1.06
C GLN A 728 -10.79 27.94 -0.54
N LEU A 729 -10.18 28.36 0.58
CA LEU A 729 -9.11 27.59 1.23
C LEU A 729 -9.59 26.20 1.63
N SER A 730 -10.78 26.08 2.21
CA SER A 730 -11.36 24.78 2.59
C SER A 730 -11.54 23.85 1.39
N VAL A 731 -11.99 24.38 0.24
CA VAL A 731 -12.14 23.63 -1.01
C VAL A 731 -10.77 23.20 -1.54
N ARG A 732 -9.76 24.06 -1.47
CA ARG A 732 -8.40 23.72 -1.92
C ARG A 732 -7.73 22.67 -1.01
N TYR A 733 -7.95 22.71 0.30
CA TYR A 733 -7.51 21.62 1.19
C TYR A 733 -8.24 20.30 0.89
N ALA A 734 -9.54 20.34 0.58
CA ALA A 734 -10.29 19.17 0.13
C ALA A 734 -9.70 18.57 -1.16
N ARG A 735 -9.31 19.44 -2.10
CA ARG A 735 -8.64 19.03 -3.33
C ARG A 735 -7.28 18.40 -3.05
N LEU A 736 -6.47 19.00 -2.18
CA LEU A 736 -5.17 18.42 -1.77
C LEU A 736 -5.34 17.04 -1.12
N TYR A 737 -6.39 16.87 -0.30
CA TYR A 737 -6.76 15.56 0.23
C TYR A 737 -7.03 14.58 -0.91
N GLN A 738 -7.90 14.93 -1.87
CA GLN A 738 -8.24 14.04 -2.99
C GLN A 738 -7.10 13.75 -3.97
N THR A 739 -6.12 14.64 -4.12
CA THR A 739 -4.96 14.41 -4.99
C THR A 739 -3.89 13.54 -4.32
N SER A 740 -3.87 13.46 -2.99
CA SER A 740 -2.85 12.77 -2.20
C SER A 740 -3.19 11.29 -1.89
N PHE A 741 -3.52 10.51 -2.94
CA PHE A 741 -3.85 9.08 -2.82
C PHE A 741 -2.81 8.25 -2.06
N ASP A 742 -1.52 8.57 -2.21
CA ASP A 742 -0.41 7.83 -1.62
C ASP A 742 -0.06 8.26 -0.17
N ALA A 743 -0.72 9.28 0.37
CA ALA A 743 -0.45 9.79 1.72
C ALA A 743 -0.86 8.79 2.82
N ASP A 744 -0.06 8.64 3.87
CA ASP A 744 -0.45 7.78 4.99
C ASP A 744 -1.71 8.33 5.70
N PRO A 745 -2.50 7.48 6.41
CA PRO A 745 -3.74 7.89 7.08
C PRO A 745 -3.55 9.06 8.06
N ASP A 746 -2.42 9.09 8.76
CA ASP A 746 -2.07 10.16 9.69
C ASP A 746 -1.88 11.49 8.95
N SER A 747 -1.14 11.50 7.84
CA SER A 747 -0.99 12.68 6.97
C SER A 747 -2.33 13.20 6.42
N LEU A 748 -3.22 12.30 5.99
CA LEU A 748 -4.56 12.66 5.52
C LEU A 748 -5.44 13.23 6.63
N SER A 749 -5.35 12.66 7.85
CA SER A 749 -6.08 13.17 9.02
C SER A 749 -5.69 14.61 9.34
N LYS A 750 -4.40 14.96 9.22
CA LYS A 750 -3.91 16.34 9.41
C LYS A 750 -4.49 17.30 8.38
N ILE A 751 -4.51 16.94 7.09
CA ILE A 751 -5.09 17.78 6.03
C ILE A 751 -6.58 18.03 6.32
N LYS A 752 -7.33 16.98 6.70
CA LYS A 752 -8.75 17.10 7.05
C LYS A 752 -8.97 17.98 8.28
N LEU A 753 -8.11 17.86 9.30
CA LEU A 753 -8.16 18.72 10.47
C LEU A 753 -7.93 20.20 10.10
N ILE A 754 -6.95 20.52 9.26
CA ILE A 754 -6.72 21.91 8.83
C ILE A 754 -7.88 22.42 7.98
N GLN A 755 -8.45 21.58 7.10
CA GLN A 755 -9.66 21.93 6.35
C GLN A 755 -10.83 22.32 7.27
N GLN A 756 -11.03 21.57 8.36
CA GLN A 756 -12.07 21.88 9.35
C GLN A 756 -11.83 23.21 10.07
N GLN A 757 -10.57 23.59 10.31
CA GLN A 757 -10.23 24.91 10.84
C GLN A 757 -10.69 26.03 9.91
N CYS A 758 -10.41 25.92 8.60
CA CYS A 758 -10.89 26.90 7.64
C CYS A 758 -12.43 26.98 7.62
N LEU A 759 -13.12 25.85 7.65
CA LEU A 759 -14.58 25.83 7.71
C LEU A 759 -15.14 26.49 8.98
N LEU A 760 -14.52 26.24 10.14
CA LEU A 760 -14.90 26.86 11.41
C LEU A 760 -14.73 28.37 11.37
N LEU A 761 -13.61 28.88 10.83
CA LEU A 761 -13.39 30.32 10.70
C LEU A 761 -14.38 30.97 9.74
N GLY A 762 -14.65 30.32 8.60
CA GLY A 762 -15.69 30.79 7.66
C GLY A 762 -17.07 30.85 8.33
N HIS A 763 -17.43 29.81 9.09
CA HIS A 763 -18.68 29.76 9.85
C HIS A 763 -18.76 30.84 10.93
N ALA A 764 -17.66 31.12 11.63
CA ALA A 764 -17.59 32.18 12.64
C ALA A 764 -17.85 33.57 12.02
N ILE A 765 -17.27 33.86 10.85
CA ILE A 765 -17.51 35.11 10.10
C ILE A 765 -18.97 35.18 9.64
N ASP A 766 -19.50 34.10 9.07
CA ASP A 766 -20.88 34.03 8.57
C ASP A 766 -21.91 34.27 9.68
N CYS A 767 -21.67 33.73 10.89
CA CYS A 767 -22.58 33.85 12.02
C CYS A 767 -22.49 35.19 12.75
N LEU A 768 -21.28 35.69 13.03
CA LEU A 768 -21.11 36.90 13.85
C LEU A 768 -21.25 38.20 13.06
N ILE A 769 -20.90 38.20 11.77
CA ILE A 769 -20.84 39.42 10.96
C ILE A 769 -21.92 39.42 9.88
N LEU A 770 -22.04 38.32 9.13
CA LEU A 770 -22.91 38.29 7.95
C LEU A 770 -24.36 37.89 8.27
N ASN A 771 -24.67 37.54 9.53
CA ASN A 771 -26.01 37.17 10.02
C ASN A 771 -26.78 36.28 9.03
N ASN A 772 -26.11 35.29 8.44
CA ASN A 772 -26.71 34.50 7.38
C ASN A 772 -27.83 33.60 7.97
N PRO A 773 -29.11 33.76 7.53
CA PRO A 773 -30.24 33.03 8.10
C PRO A 773 -30.14 31.52 7.91
N ALA A 774 -29.29 31.04 6.99
CA ALA A 774 -29.01 29.63 6.78
C ALA A 774 -28.41 28.92 8.00
N TYR A 775 -27.81 29.67 8.93
CA TYR A 775 -27.17 29.16 10.15
C TYR A 775 -27.92 29.53 11.44
N SER A 776 -29.09 30.17 11.32
CA SER A 776 -29.96 30.52 12.44
C SER A 776 -30.80 29.30 12.86
N GLY A 777 -30.25 28.43 13.70
CA GLY A 777 -30.98 27.30 14.27
C GLY A 777 -30.13 26.35 15.12
N SER A 778 -30.67 25.87 16.23
CA SER A 778 -29.95 25.01 17.21
C SER A 778 -29.55 23.61 16.68
N LYS A 779 -29.84 23.26 15.42
CA LYS A 779 -29.71 21.89 14.88
C LYS A 779 -28.53 21.65 13.92
N GLN A 780 -27.71 22.66 13.61
CA GLN A 780 -26.59 22.52 12.64
C GLN A 780 -25.19 22.37 13.25
N TRP A 781 -25.06 22.53 14.57
CA TRP A 781 -23.78 22.36 15.30
C TRP A 781 -23.17 20.95 15.19
N ASN A 782 -23.98 19.96 14.79
CA ASN A 782 -23.54 18.57 14.60
C ASN A 782 -22.69 18.34 13.34
N LEU A 783 -22.67 19.28 12.37
CA LEU A 783 -21.93 19.10 11.11
C LEU A 783 -20.41 19.33 11.27
N LEU A 784 -20.00 20.18 12.23
CA LEU A 784 -18.61 20.39 12.62
C LEU A 784 -18.15 19.39 13.70
N GLY A 785 -19.08 18.81 14.47
CA GLY A 785 -18.81 17.97 15.65
C GLY A 785 -18.63 16.47 15.40
N SER A 786 -18.97 15.92 14.23
CA SER A 786 -18.71 14.50 13.92
C SER A 786 -17.31 14.31 13.31
N CYS A 787 -16.29 14.52 14.13
CA CYS A 787 -14.92 14.15 13.81
C CYS A 787 -14.68 12.67 14.12
N ASN A 788 -15.08 11.77 13.21
CA ASN A 788 -14.55 10.39 13.20
C ASN A 788 -13.03 10.35 12.89
N ALA A 789 -12.39 11.51 12.67
CA ALA A 789 -10.97 11.67 12.35
C ALA A 789 -10.01 11.18 13.45
N VAL A 790 -10.51 10.89 14.66
CA VAL A 790 -9.69 10.32 15.75
C VAL A 790 -9.55 8.80 15.62
N GLU A 791 -10.49 8.13 14.95
CA GLU A 791 -10.46 6.68 14.72
C GLU A 791 -9.30 6.32 13.77
N GLY A 792 -8.24 5.72 14.33
CA GLY A 792 -7.05 5.28 13.58
C GLY A 792 -5.80 6.16 13.75
N SER A 793 -5.92 7.36 14.33
CA SER A 793 -4.76 8.22 14.62
C SER A 793 -3.93 7.66 15.79
N THR A 794 -2.59 7.72 15.69
CA THR A 794 -1.68 7.22 16.74
C THR A 794 -0.76 8.29 17.31
N GLY A 795 -0.35 8.13 18.58
CA GLY A 795 0.67 8.95 19.24
C GLY A 795 0.42 10.46 19.23
N THR A 796 1.38 11.22 18.71
CA THR A 796 1.41 12.69 18.70
C THR A 796 0.28 13.32 17.88
N ASN A 797 -0.13 12.69 16.78
CA ASN A 797 -1.23 13.17 15.92
C ASN A 797 -2.57 13.10 16.65
N LYS A 798 -2.81 12.04 17.42
CA LYS A 798 -4.00 11.88 18.27
C LYS A 798 -4.07 12.97 19.34
N GLN A 799 -2.94 13.32 19.96
CA GLN A 799 -2.88 14.43 20.92
C GLN A 799 -3.13 15.79 20.26
N GLN A 800 -2.56 16.02 19.07
CA GLN A 800 -2.76 17.27 18.32
C GLN A 800 -4.23 17.41 17.88
N ALA A 801 -4.82 16.34 17.35
CA ALA A 801 -6.25 16.27 17.04
C ALA A 801 -7.10 16.59 18.27
N LYS A 802 -6.79 15.99 19.44
CA LYS A 802 -7.50 16.29 20.69
C LYS A 802 -7.42 17.76 21.09
N LYS A 803 -6.22 18.37 21.04
CA LYS A 803 -6.04 19.80 21.34
C LYS A 803 -6.84 20.68 20.38
N GLN A 804 -6.85 20.33 19.10
CA GLN A 804 -7.59 21.05 18.09
C GLN A 804 -9.11 20.93 18.28
N LEU A 805 -9.61 19.76 18.67
CA LEU A 805 -11.02 19.57 19.00
C LEU A 805 -11.41 20.39 20.23
N GLN A 806 -10.58 20.40 21.27
CA GLN A 806 -10.79 21.25 22.45
C GLN A 806 -10.84 22.74 22.09
N LEU A 807 -9.97 23.21 21.19
CA LEU A 807 -10.03 24.58 20.70
C LEU A 807 -11.31 24.84 19.89
N THR A 808 -11.70 23.90 19.04
CA THR A 808 -12.94 24.00 18.24
C THR A 808 -14.15 24.15 19.15
N ASP A 809 -14.25 23.31 20.19
CA ASP A 809 -15.32 23.39 21.19
C ASP A 809 -15.29 24.71 21.97
N ALA A 810 -14.11 25.23 22.30
CA ALA A 810 -13.97 26.52 22.97
C ALA A 810 -14.48 27.66 22.08
N ILE A 811 -14.01 27.74 20.82
CA ILE A 811 -14.46 28.75 19.85
C ILE A 811 -15.97 28.68 19.64
N LEU A 812 -16.54 27.47 19.50
CA LEU A 812 -17.99 27.31 19.34
C LEU A 812 -18.78 27.79 20.56
N LYS A 813 -18.29 27.54 21.77
CA LYS A 813 -18.90 28.06 23.01
C LYS A 813 -18.83 29.58 23.09
N ASP A 814 -17.68 30.16 22.74
CA ASP A 814 -17.50 31.61 22.75
C ASP A 814 -18.41 32.28 21.72
N LEU A 815 -18.53 31.70 20.52
CA LEU A 815 -19.48 32.13 19.49
C LEU A 815 -20.93 32.10 20.00
N GLN A 816 -21.35 31.01 20.64
CA GLN A 816 -22.70 30.89 21.21
C GLN A 816 -22.96 31.91 22.31
N ASN A 817 -21.99 32.14 23.18
CA ASN A 817 -22.10 33.12 24.26
C ASN A 817 -22.23 34.54 23.72
N VAL A 818 -21.44 34.90 22.71
CA VAL A 818 -21.53 36.22 22.07
C VAL A 818 -22.87 36.38 21.37
N LEU A 819 -23.29 35.42 20.54
CA LEU A 819 -24.59 35.47 19.84
C LEU A 819 -25.78 35.59 20.81
N ALA A 820 -25.74 34.94 21.98
CA ALA A 820 -26.77 35.06 23.00
C ALA A 820 -26.78 36.43 23.70
N GLN A 821 -25.61 37.07 23.86
CA GLN A 821 -25.46 38.38 24.50
C GLN A 821 -25.79 39.54 23.56
N THR A 822 -25.60 39.35 22.25
CA THR A 822 -25.73 40.40 21.23
C THR A 822 -26.98 40.26 20.36
N ASP A 823 -27.96 39.44 20.78
CA ASP A 823 -29.19 39.20 20.04
C ASP A 823 -29.91 40.52 19.68
N GLY A 824 -30.14 40.74 18.38
CA GLY A 824 -30.74 41.97 17.85
C GLY A 824 -29.83 43.22 17.83
N GLN A 825 -28.56 43.13 18.22
CA GLN A 825 -27.61 44.26 18.20
C GLN A 825 -26.80 44.33 16.89
N SER A 826 -26.37 45.53 16.51
CA SER A 826 -25.41 45.71 15.42
C SER A 826 -24.01 45.20 15.81
N ILE A 827 -23.14 45.00 14.80
CA ILE A 827 -21.75 44.58 15.00
C ILE A 827 -21.06 45.45 16.06
N SER A 828 -20.49 44.78 17.06
CA SER A 828 -19.92 45.39 18.26
C SER A 828 -18.49 44.88 18.49
N HIS A 829 -17.77 45.52 19.42
CA HIS A 829 -16.43 45.11 19.82
C HIS A 829 -16.36 43.66 20.33
N GLN A 830 -17.46 43.11 20.86
CA GLN A 830 -17.52 41.73 21.34
C GLN A 830 -17.40 40.72 20.18
N HIS A 831 -18.10 40.98 19.07
CA HIS A 831 -18.01 40.16 17.85
C HIS A 831 -16.58 40.20 17.27
N VAL A 832 -15.98 41.38 17.24
CA VAL A 832 -14.61 41.59 16.73
C VAL A 832 -13.58 40.87 17.59
N ASN A 833 -13.66 41.01 18.91
CA ASN A 833 -12.76 40.32 19.84
C ASN A 833 -12.86 38.81 19.73
N CYS A 834 -14.08 38.26 19.64
CA CYS A 834 -14.29 36.82 19.50
C CYS A 834 -13.59 36.27 18.25
N LEU A 835 -13.68 36.97 17.11
CA LEU A 835 -12.98 36.59 15.88
C LEU A 835 -11.45 36.72 16.00
N ILE A 836 -10.95 37.79 16.64
CA ILE A 836 -9.51 37.96 16.87
C ILE A 836 -8.98 36.82 17.75
N GLU A 837 -9.69 36.47 18.83
CA GLU A 837 -9.33 35.38 19.74
C GLU A 837 -9.41 34.02 19.05
N ALA A 838 -10.43 33.78 18.23
CA ALA A 838 -10.53 32.58 17.41
C ALA A 838 -9.34 32.47 16.44
N CYS A 839 -9.00 33.54 15.71
CA CYS A 839 -7.83 33.57 14.82
C CYS A 839 -6.53 33.33 15.58
N ALA A 840 -6.32 34.00 16.71
CA ALA A 840 -5.13 33.83 17.54
C ALA A 840 -5.01 32.38 18.05
N GLY A 841 -6.10 31.81 18.55
CA GLY A 841 -6.15 30.43 19.02
C GLY A 841 -5.81 29.42 17.92
N MET A 842 -6.36 29.62 16.71
CA MET A 842 -6.10 28.75 15.57
C MET A 842 -4.65 28.85 15.08
N MET A 843 -4.08 30.06 15.05
CA MET A 843 -2.70 30.27 14.60
C MET A 843 -1.64 29.80 15.60
N ARG A 844 -1.99 29.74 16.89
CA ARG A 844 -1.16 29.11 17.94
C ARG A 844 -1.15 27.59 17.89
N LEU A 845 -2.05 26.97 17.12
CA LEU A 845 -2.03 25.51 17.01
C LEU A 845 -0.72 25.06 16.33
N PRO A 846 -0.03 24.06 16.91
CA PRO A 846 1.22 23.58 16.36
C PRO A 846 1.00 23.02 14.94
N PHE A 847 1.89 23.38 14.00
CA PHE A 847 1.84 22.93 12.61
C PHE A 847 2.98 21.95 12.30
N GLY A 848 2.81 20.70 12.71
CA GLY A 848 3.81 19.67 12.47
C GLY A 848 3.72 19.08 11.07
N PHE A 849 4.83 19.04 10.33
CA PHE A 849 4.86 18.52 8.97
C PHE A 849 4.47 17.03 8.91
N PRO A 850 3.63 16.61 7.94
CA PRO A 850 3.20 15.22 7.82
C PRO A 850 4.34 14.34 7.31
N ARG A 851 4.28 13.03 7.59
CA ARG A 851 5.30 12.08 7.11
C ARG A 851 5.37 12.06 5.59
N TYR A 852 4.22 12.12 4.92
CA TYR A 852 4.13 12.15 3.46
C TYR A 852 4.90 13.32 2.82
N PHE A 853 5.13 14.41 3.57
CA PHE A 853 5.95 15.55 3.14
C PHE A 853 7.45 15.23 3.01
N PHE A 854 7.94 14.13 3.60
CA PHE A 854 9.35 13.74 3.50
C PHE A 854 9.53 12.37 2.87
N GLN A 855 8.56 11.47 3.06
CA GLN A 855 8.65 10.09 2.62
C GLN A 855 7.29 9.56 2.17
N ALA A 856 7.16 9.30 0.88
CA ALA A 856 6.09 8.48 0.33
C ALA A 856 6.41 6.99 0.52
N LEU A 857 5.56 6.25 1.23
CA LEU A 857 5.71 4.80 1.40
C LEU A 857 4.96 3.98 0.35
N GLN A 858 3.93 4.59 -0.23
CA GLN A 858 3.19 4.10 -1.37
C GLN A 858 3.45 5.06 -2.53
N SER A 859 3.46 4.54 -3.75
CA SER A 859 3.56 5.35 -4.97
C SER A 859 2.68 4.70 -6.01
N THR A 860 1.71 5.45 -6.52
CA THR A 860 0.74 5.00 -7.50
C THR A 860 0.64 6.05 -8.60
N SER A 861 0.89 5.66 -9.85
CA SER A 861 0.75 6.55 -10.99
C SER A 861 -0.06 5.89 -12.09
N ILE A 862 -0.76 6.69 -12.89
CA ILE A 862 -1.49 6.21 -14.07
C ILE A 862 -0.79 6.79 -15.29
N LYS A 863 -0.38 5.91 -16.22
CA LYS A 863 0.01 6.31 -17.57
C LYS A 863 -1.19 6.10 -18.48
N LEU A 864 -1.70 7.19 -19.06
CA LEU A 864 -2.77 7.15 -20.04
C LEU A 864 -2.23 7.24 -21.46
N ALA A 865 -2.92 6.61 -22.40
CA ALA A 865 -2.74 6.76 -23.83
C ALA A 865 -4.11 6.95 -24.50
N LEU A 866 -4.17 7.92 -25.41
CA LEU A 866 -5.37 8.22 -26.21
C LEU A 866 -5.15 7.77 -27.65
N SER A 867 -6.16 7.16 -28.25
CA SER A 867 -6.19 6.85 -29.68
C SER A 867 -7.53 7.30 -30.27
N PRO A 868 -7.56 7.91 -31.47
CA PRO A 868 -6.47 8.04 -32.45
C PRO A 868 -5.37 9.04 -32.05
N THR A 869 -4.12 8.73 -32.37
CA THR A 869 -2.98 9.65 -32.26
C THR A 869 -2.75 10.33 -33.61
N ALA A 870 -2.59 11.65 -33.61
CA ALA A 870 -2.19 12.37 -34.82
C ALA A 870 -0.75 12.00 -35.22
N ARG A 871 -0.43 12.03 -36.52
CA ARG A 871 0.94 11.77 -37.02
C ARG A 871 1.96 12.75 -36.43
N ASN A 872 1.52 13.97 -36.14
CA ASN A 872 2.27 14.99 -35.41
C ASN A 872 1.46 15.41 -34.15
N PRO A 873 2.06 15.54 -32.96
CA PRO A 873 1.34 15.81 -31.72
C PRO A 873 0.60 17.17 -31.70
N ASN A 874 1.00 18.12 -32.56
CA ASN A 874 0.36 19.43 -32.66
C ASN A 874 -0.70 19.52 -33.78
N GLU A 875 -0.92 18.45 -34.55
CA GLU A 875 -1.89 18.44 -35.65
C GLU A 875 -3.25 17.90 -35.18
N PRO A 876 -4.36 18.60 -35.44
CA PRO A 876 -5.67 18.14 -35.00
C PRO A 876 -6.16 16.95 -35.85
N VAL A 877 -6.83 15.99 -35.20
CA VAL A 877 -7.51 14.89 -35.88
C VAL A 877 -8.71 15.46 -36.65
N SER A 878 -8.79 15.21 -37.94
CA SER A 878 -9.89 15.72 -38.78
C SER A 878 -11.11 14.79 -38.71
N LEU A 879 -12.29 15.35 -38.44
CA LEU A 879 -13.55 14.62 -38.28
C LEU A 879 -14.68 15.35 -39.04
N ALA A 880 -15.56 14.62 -39.71
CA ALA A 880 -16.76 15.21 -40.30
C ALA A 880 -17.84 15.42 -39.22
N THR A 881 -18.59 16.53 -39.26
CA THR A 881 -19.58 16.89 -38.22
C THR A 881 -20.73 15.91 -38.04
N ASP A 882 -21.03 15.13 -39.08
CA ASP A 882 -22.06 14.07 -39.11
C ASP A 882 -21.58 12.73 -38.54
N THR A 883 -20.28 12.62 -38.20
CA THR A 883 -19.67 11.40 -37.66
C THR A 883 -19.32 11.52 -36.19
N HIS A 884 -19.36 10.39 -35.47
CA HIS A 884 -18.89 10.31 -34.10
C HIS A 884 -17.39 10.04 -34.04
N LEU A 885 -16.70 10.69 -33.09
CA LEU A 885 -15.33 10.34 -32.77
C LEU A 885 -15.30 9.09 -31.90
N ALA A 886 -14.76 8.00 -32.42
CA ALA A 886 -14.41 6.82 -31.62
C ALA A 886 -13.04 7.01 -30.97
N MET A 887 -13.04 7.45 -29.71
CA MET A 887 -11.82 7.61 -28.92
C MET A 887 -11.63 6.40 -28.02
N LYS A 888 -10.50 5.71 -28.14
CA LYS A 888 -10.11 4.64 -27.23
C LYS A 888 -9.09 5.18 -26.23
N VAL A 889 -9.43 5.07 -24.95
CA VAL A 889 -8.60 5.45 -23.81
C VAL A 889 -8.04 4.18 -23.20
N GLU A 890 -6.72 4.08 -23.15
CA GLU A 890 -5.99 2.98 -22.51
C GLU A 890 -5.18 3.53 -21.35
N GLY A 891 -5.06 2.76 -20.28
CA GLY A 891 -4.23 3.17 -19.16
C GLY A 891 -3.59 2.00 -18.44
N VAL A 892 -2.42 2.30 -17.86
CA VAL A 892 -1.66 1.39 -17.02
C VAL A 892 -1.47 2.03 -15.66
N ILE A 893 -1.80 1.29 -14.61
CA ILE A 893 -1.53 1.64 -13.23
C ILE A 893 -0.13 1.13 -12.88
N GLN A 894 0.77 2.03 -12.49
CA GLN A 894 2.09 1.67 -12.02
C GLN A 894 2.13 1.81 -10.51
N HIS A 895 2.68 0.80 -9.85
CA HIS A 895 2.87 0.78 -8.41
C HIS A 895 4.36 0.84 -8.08
N GLY A 896 4.68 1.46 -6.95
CA GLY A 896 5.98 1.33 -6.32
C GLY A 896 6.22 -0.08 -5.74
N SER A 897 7.23 -0.20 -4.89
CA SER A 897 7.68 -1.50 -4.35
C SER A 897 6.62 -2.29 -3.56
N LYS A 898 5.59 -1.63 -3.01
CA LYS A 898 4.54 -2.25 -2.20
C LYS A 898 3.15 -1.74 -2.62
N PRO A 899 2.50 -2.37 -3.62
CA PRO A 899 1.14 -2.03 -3.99
C PRO A 899 0.17 -2.31 -2.84
N GLY A 900 -0.80 -1.42 -2.63
CA GLY A 900 -1.86 -1.65 -1.64
C GLY A 900 -1.43 -1.57 -0.18
N LEU A 901 -0.35 -0.83 0.14
CA LEU A 901 0.11 -0.67 1.52
C LEU A 901 -0.94 0.02 2.41
N PHE A 902 -1.50 1.13 1.92
CA PHE A 902 -2.57 1.87 2.60
C PHE A 902 -3.89 1.73 1.88
N ARG A 903 -3.89 1.89 0.56
CA ARG A 903 -5.10 1.83 -0.28
C ARG A 903 -4.83 1.10 -1.59
N LYS A 904 -5.85 0.39 -2.09
CA LYS A 904 -5.80 -0.34 -3.36
C LYS A 904 -6.73 0.31 -4.37
N VAL A 905 -6.27 0.41 -5.62
CA VAL A 905 -7.12 0.86 -6.74
C VAL A 905 -8.17 -0.21 -7.03
N SER A 906 -9.45 0.17 -6.94
CA SER A 906 -10.59 -0.67 -7.31
C SER A 906 -11.11 -0.33 -8.71
N LYS A 907 -11.28 0.96 -9.02
CA LYS A 907 -11.75 1.43 -10.33
C LYS A 907 -10.96 2.65 -10.78
N VAL A 908 -10.96 2.91 -12.09
CA VAL A 908 -10.50 4.17 -12.66
C VAL A 908 -11.71 4.90 -13.22
N LYS A 909 -11.95 6.11 -12.73
CA LYS A 909 -12.98 7.02 -13.23
C LYS A 909 -12.35 8.00 -14.21
N LEU A 910 -12.88 8.07 -15.42
CA LEU A 910 -12.44 8.94 -16.50
C LEU A 910 -13.47 10.04 -16.71
N VAL A 911 -13.05 11.29 -16.65
CA VAL A 911 -13.88 12.46 -16.96
C VAL A 911 -13.40 13.01 -18.29
N VAL A 912 -14.28 13.06 -19.30
CA VAL A 912 -13.97 13.62 -20.61
C VAL A 912 -14.77 14.90 -20.80
N THR A 913 -14.05 15.99 -21.05
CA THR A 913 -14.65 17.30 -21.35
C THR A 913 -14.26 17.72 -22.76
N SER A 914 -15.24 18.10 -23.58
CA SER A 914 -15.02 18.72 -24.89
C SER A 914 -15.27 20.21 -24.79
N SER A 915 -14.43 21.03 -25.41
CA SER A 915 -14.62 22.48 -25.51
C SER A 915 -14.24 22.97 -26.91
N CYS A 916 -15.03 23.86 -27.51
CA CYS A 916 -14.77 24.41 -28.84
C CYS A 916 -14.12 25.80 -28.75
N ALA A 917 -12.94 25.99 -29.34
CA ALA A 917 -12.20 27.24 -29.28
C ALA A 917 -12.65 28.29 -30.33
N THR A 918 -13.45 27.90 -31.32
CA THR A 918 -13.92 28.80 -32.40
C THR A 918 -15.43 28.68 -32.59
N ALA A 919 -16.22 29.13 -31.62
CA ALA A 919 -17.63 29.42 -31.86
C ALA A 919 -17.73 30.72 -32.66
N LYS A 920 -17.64 30.65 -34.01
CA LYS A 920 -18.07 31.78 -34.83
C LYS A 920 -19.59 31.86 -34.74
N THR A 921 -20.09 32.79 -33.95
CA THR A 921 -21.48 33.27 -34.00
C THR A 921 -21.78 33.74 -35.41
N THR A 922 -22.36 32.86 -36.21
CA THR A 922 -23.00 33.22 -37.47
C THR A 922 -24.46 32.82 -37.36
N ALA A 923 -25.25 33.68 -36.72
CA ALA A 923 -26.68 33.77 -36.99
C ALA A 923 -27.23 35.07 -36.38
N VAL A 924 -27.73 35.94 -37.26
CA VAL A 924 -28.82 36.85 -36.93
C VAL A 924 -29.99 36.00 -36.46
N GLY A 925 -30.48 36.24 -35.24
CA GLY A 925 -31.84 35.89 -34.84
C GLY A 925 -31.99 34.74 -33.85
N LYS A 926 -32.53 35.11 -32.69
CA LYS A 926 -33.14 34.30 -31.61
C LYS A 926 -32.18 33.68 -30.59
N SER A 927 -32.01 34.46 -29.52
CA SER A 927 -31.53 34.07 -28.20
C SER A 927 -32.41 33.00 -27.56
N SER A 928 -31.92 31.77 -27.54
CA SER A 928 -32.14 30.84 -26.44
C SER A 928 -30.76 30.52 -25.86
N GLU A 929 -30.52 30.96 -24.64
CA GLU A 929 -29.35 30.56 -23.85
C GLU A 929 -29.43 29.04 -23.61
N SER A 930 -28.67 28.27 -24.37
CA SER A 930 -28.35 26.87 -24.08
C SER A 930 -26.84 26.72 -24.18
N ASP A 931 -26.24 26.24 -23.08
CA ASP A 931 -24.82 25.96 -22.84
C ASP A 931 -23.90 26.01 -24.05
N GLY A 932 -22.91 26.91 -23.99
CA GLY A 932 -21.90 27.05 -25.02
C GLY A 932 -21.02 25.81 -25.15
N GLY A 933 -21.34 24.91 -26.09
CA GLY A 933 -20.41 23.98 -26.75
C GLY A 933 -19.57 23.02 -25.89
N THR A 934 -19.77 22.97 -24.58
CA THR A 934 -19.04 22.08 -23.66
C THR A 934 -19.86 20.85 -23.34
N SER A 935 -19.34 19.67 -23.71
CA SER A 935 -19.93 18.38 -23.33
C SER A 935 -19.03 17.68 -22.32
N GLU A 936 -19.57 17.30 -21.17
CA GLU A 936 -18.88 16.51 -20.15
C GLU A 936 -19.50 15.12 -20.03
N GLY A 937 -18.65 14.10 -19.97
CA GLY A 937 -19.06 12.72 -19.71
C GLY A 937 -18.16 12.07 -18.67
N THR A 938 -18.72 11.13 -17.91
CA THR A 938 -17.99 10.37 -16.89
C THR A 938 -18.15 8.88 -17.16
N TRP A 939 -17.04 8.15 -17.12
CA TRP A 939 -17.00 6.70 -17.25
C TRP A 939 -16.22 6.09 -16.09
N SER A 940 -16.53 4.84 -15.73
CA SER A 940 -15.79 4.08 -14.74
C SER A 940 -15.40 2.72 -15.31
N VAL A 941 -14.15 2.31 -15.14
CA VAL A 941 -13.62 1.04 -15.60
C VAL A 941 -12.90 0.32 -14.47
N GLU A 942 -13.15 -0.98 -14.33
CA GLU A 942 -12.41 -1.85 -13.42
C GLU A 942 -11.12 -2.31 -14.13
N PRO A 943 -9.93 -1.99 -13.61
CA PRO A 943 -8.68 -2.44 -14.21
C PRO A 943 -8.54 -3.95 -14.06
N HIS A 944 -8.14 -4.60 -15.15
CA HIS A 944 -7.75 -6.00 -15.14
C HIS A 944 -6.26 -6.07 -14.81
N HIS A 945 -5.92 -6.54 -13.61
CA HIS A 945 -4.62 -6.35 -12.97
C HIS A 945 -4.25 -4.86 -12.90
N ASP A 946 -3.32 -4.43 -13.75
CA ASP A 946 -2.77 -3.08 -13.78
C ASP A 946 -3.08 -2.35 -15.10
N TYR A 947 -4.00 -2.88 -15.92
CA TYR A 947 -4.35 -2.29 -17.22
C TYR A 947 -5.87 -2.12 -17.36
N PHE A 948 -6.27 -1.05 -18.05
CA PHE A 948 -7.67 -0.83 -18.43
C PHE A 948 -7.76 -0.24 -19.83
N SER A 949 -8.88 -0.47 -20.50
CA SER A 949 -9.22 0.16 -21.76
C SER A 949 -10.72 0.42 -21.86
N ILE A 950 -11.08 1.57 -22.41
CA ILE A 950 -12.47 1.91 -22.74
C ILE A 950 -12.55 2.58 -24.11
N GLN A 951 -13.64 2.34 -24.82
CA GLN A 951 -13.97 3.05 -26.06
C GLN A 951 -15.12 4.01 -25.77
N ILE A 952 -14.93 5.27 -26.15
CA ILE A 952 -15.86 6.37 -25.92
C ILE A 952 -16.23 6.94 -27.28
N LEU A 953 -17.54 7.08 -27.52
CA LEU A 953 -18.07 7.75 -28.71
C LEU A 953 -18.46 9.17 -28.34
N LEU A 954 -17.86 10.16 -29.01
CA LEU A 954 -18.13 11.58 -28.79
C LEU A 954 -18.79 12.19 -30.02
N SER A 955 -19.90 12.89 -29.82
CA SER A 955 -20.56 13.68 -30.85
C SER A 955 -20.05 15.12 -30.78
N LEU A 956 -19.51 15.64 -31.88
CA LEU A 956 -18.98 17.00 -31.97
C LEU A 956 -19.74 17.77 -33.07
N PRO A 957 -20.96 18.28 -32.76
CA PRO A 957 -21.86 18.82 -33.77
C PRO A 957 -21.47 20.22 -34.27
N VAL A 958 -20.62 20.94 -33.53
CA VAL A 958 -20.19 22.30 -33.89
C VAL A 958 -19.00 22.22 -34.85
N VAL A 959 -18.92 23.12 -35.85
CA VAL A 959 -17.75 23.23 -36.73
C VAL A 959 -16.65 24.04 -36.02
N GLY A 960 -15.46 23.48 -35.90
CA GLY A 960 -14.32 24.19 -35.32
C GLY A 960 -13.26 23.27 -34.72
N THR A 961 -12.28 23.89 -34.08
CA THR A 961 -11.27 23.15 -33.33
C THR A 961 -11.78 22.88 -31.92
N HIS A 962 -11.99 21.60 -31.62
CA HIS A 962 -12.37 21.09 -30.31
C HIS A 962 -11.12 20.61 -29.56
N THR A 963 -11.05 20.96 -28.29
CA THR A 963 -10.09 20.41 -27.33
C THR A 963 -10.82 19.46 -26.42
N ILE A 964 -10.50 18.17 -26.54
CA ILE A 964 -11.06 17.10 -25.71
C ILE A 964 -10.05 16.81 -24.61
N ASN A 965 -10.41 17.06 -23.35
CA ASN A 965 -9.59 16.73 -22.20
C ASN A 965 -10.10 15.45 -21.55
N VAL A 966 -9.19 14.52 -21.27
CA VAL A 966 -9.45 13.29 -20.53
C VAL A 966 -8.69 13.37 -19.22
N GLU A 967 -9.41 13.35 -18.10
CA GLU A 967 -8.85 13.32 -16.75
C GLU A 967 -9.10 11.95 -16.13
N ALA A 968 -8.06 11.32 -15.61
CA ALA A 968 -8.21 10.09 -14.82
C ALA A 968 -8.24 10.38 -13.32
N SER A 969 -9.08 9.63 -12.63
CA SER A 969 -9.18 9.59 -11.17
C SER A 969 -9.26 8.13 -10.73
N VAL A 970 -8.75 7.86 -9.53
CA VAL A 970 -8.74 6.53 -8.92
C VAL A 970 -9.92 6.42 -7.95
N VAL A 971 -10.58 5.28 -7.93
CA VAL A 971 -11.54 4.92 -6.87
C VAL A 971 -10.96 3.77 -6.06
N ASP A 972 -10.91 3.92 -4.74
CA ASP A 972 -10.39 2.90 -3.84
C ASP A 972 -11.41 1.79 -3.50
N SER A 973 -10.99 0.83 -2.67
CA SER A 973 -11.86 -0.26 -2.18
C SER A 973 -13.05 0.21 -1.34
N ASP A 974 -12.92 1.38 -0.72
CA ASP A 974 -13.92 1.94 0.19
C ASP A 974 -14.92 2.83 -0.58
N GLY A 975 -14.71 3.01 -1.89
CA GLY A 975 -15.56 3.80 -2.78
C GLY A 975 -15.21 5.28 -2.84
N SER A 976 -14.11 5.72 -2.21
CA SER A 976 -13.67 7.11 -2.25
C SER A 976 -12.97 7.43 -3.58
N CYS A 977 -13.27 8.60 -4.14
CA CYS A 977 -12.71 9.07 -5.41
C CYS A 977 -11.53 10.02 -5.19
N TRP A 978 -10.42 9.76 -5.90
CA TRP A 978 -9.14 10.42 -5.77
C TRP A 978 -8.68 11.01 -7.10
N GLN A 979 -8.41 12.31 -7.12
CA GLN A 979 -8.03 13.08 -8.30
C GLN A 979 -6.52 13.00 -8.58
N THR A 980 -5.98 11.78 -8.67
CA THR A 980 -4.52 11.54 -8.76
C THR A 980 -4.04 11.18 -10.16
N GLY A 981 -4.94 10.96 -11.12
CA GLY A 981 -4.56 10.58 -12.48
C GLY A 981 -4.17 11.76 -13.37
N PRO A 982 -3.50 11.49 -14.49
CA PRO A 982 -3.06 12.53 -15.42
C PRO A 982 -4.26 13.12 -16.19
N LYS A 983 -4.03 14.33 -16.70
CA LYS A 983 -4.89 15.01 -17.67
C LYS A 983 -4.21 14.97 -19.04
N LEU A 984 -4.89 14.43 -20.05
CA LEU A 984 -4.45 14.45 -21.43
C LEU A 984 -5.42 15.23 -22.29
N SER A 985 -4.92 15.87 -23.34
CA SER A 985 -5.74 16.65 -24.28
C SER A 985 -5.54 16.13 -25.70
N LEU A 986 -6.64 16.02 -26.44
CA LEU A 986 -6.69 15.67 -27.86
C LEU A 986 -7.32 16.84 -28.62
N LEU A 987 -6.62 17.30 -29.67
CA LEU A 987 -7.14 18.32 -30.58
C LEU A 987 -7.86 17.66 -31.75
N VAL A 988 -9.10 18.08 -32.00
CA VAL A 988 -9.96 17.55 -33.07
C VAL A 988 -10.52 18.71 -33.86
N LYS A 989 -10.42 18.65 -35.19
CA LYS A 989 -10.97 19.67 -36.09
C LYS A 989 -12.16 19.08 -36.83
N THR A 990 -13.33 19.65 -36.58
CA THR A 990 -14.56 19.28 -37.27
C THR A 990 -14.76 20.13 -38.51
N TYR A 991 -15.28 19.52 -39.59
CA TYR A 991 -15.61 20.19 -40.84
C TYR A 991 -16.95 19.68 -41.39
N GLU A 992 -17.64 20.54 -42.15
CA GLU A 992 -18.80 20.14 -42.94
C GLU A 992 -18.35 19.54 -44.29
N GLU A 993 -18.88 18.36 -44.62
CA GLU A 993 -18.50 17.59 -45.82
C GLU A 993 -18.73 18.36 -47.13
N PHE A 994 -19.76 19.22 -47.19
CA PHE A 994 -20.07 20.07 -48.34
C PHE A 994 -18.94 21.03 -48.72
N SER A 995 -18.11 21.43 -47.76
CA SER A 995 -17.03 22.39 -47.99
C SER A 995 -15.81 21.77 -48.69
N LEU A 996 -15.61 20.44 -48.60
CA LEU A 996 -14.54 19.71 -49.28
C LEU A 996 -14.88 19.42 -50.75
N GLN A 997 -16.14 19.08 -51.06
CA GLN A 997 -16.60 18.93 -52.44
C GLN A 997 -16.49 20.26 -53.21
N GLN A 998 -16.86 21.39 -52.59
CA GLN A 998 -16.67 22.71 -53.21
C GLN A 998 -15.19 23.07 -53.41
N ARG A 999 -14.31 22.74 -52.45
CA ARG A 999 -12.87 23.01 -52.58
C ARG A 999 -12.19 22.11 -53.62
N GLN A 1000 -12.58 20.84 -53.73
CA GLN A 1000 -12.12 19.93 -54.78
C GLN A 1000 -12.67 20.36 -56.16
N GLN A 1001 -13.92 20.81 -56.25
CA GLN A 1001 -14.46 21.40 -57.47
C GLN A 1001 -13.76 22.71 -57.86
N GLN A 1002 -13.41 23.57 -56.89
CA GLN A 1002 -12.63 24.79 -57.16
C GLN A 1002 -11.17 24.50 -57.53
N GLN A 1003 -10.54 23.49 -56.94
CA GLN A 1003 -9.18 23.06 -57.34
C GLN A 1003 -9.17 22.40 -58.72
N GLN A 1004 -10.19 21.61 -59.06
CA GLN A 1004 -10.36 21.08 -60.42
C GLN A 1004 -10.67 22.18 -61.43
N GLN A 1005 -11.47 23.19 -61.06
CA GLN A 1005 -11.72 24.37 -61.90
C GLN A 1005 -10.46 25.23 -62.08
N GLN A 1006 -9.63 25.39 -61.03
CA GLN A 1006 -8.38 26.15 -61.11
C GLN A 1006 -7.30 25.43 -61.94
N GLN A 1007 -7.22 24.09 -61.87
CA GLN A 1007 -6.36 23.30 -62.75
C GLN A 1007 -6.84 23.32 -64.21
N ALA A 1008 -8.16 23.39 -64.45
CA ALA A 1008 -8.71 23.54 -65.79
C ALA A 1008 -8.50 24.95 -66.39
N THR A 1009 -8.32 25.99 -65.56
CA THR A 1009 -8.04 27.36 -66.03
C THR A 1009 -6.54 27.67 -66.21
N GLY A 1010 -5.64 26.77 -65.82
CA GLY A 1010 -4.18 26.93 -65.97
C GLY A 1010 -3.60 26.44 -67.31
N THR A 1011 -4.44 25.93 -68.21
CA THR A 1011 -4.08 25.52 -69.58
C THR A 1011 -4.90 26.30 -70.62
N ARG A 1012 -4.85 27.63 -70.53
CA ARG A 1012 -5.11 28.54 -71.64
C ARG A 1012 -4.07 29.64 -71.71
#